data_AF-A0A210PDU6-F1
#
_entry.id   AF-A0A210PDU6-F1
#
_cell.length_a   1.000
_cell.length_b   1.000
_cell.length_c   1.000
_cell.angle_alpha   90.00
_cell.angle_beta   90.00
_cell.angle_gamma   90.00
#
_symmetry.space_group_name_H-M   'P 1'
#
loop_
_entity.id
_entity.type
_entity.pdbx_description
1 polymer ?
#
loop_
_entity_poly.entity_id
_entity_poly.type
_entity_poly.pdbx_seq_one_letter_code
_entity_poly.pdbx_strand_id
1 'polypeptide(L)'
;MTSNRRDDVDLAVMLHKWAMEEMRYRPQGVGVRQPNVDEFKDICRGQMKDIWKFVTSHVYSAQTVKEVQGNLTLKGRKKRTYKVRFKSDEKYDSQRQTLLDRRARLAGEATNIITDLSHLENDLRRQQQELADTQRTYVLACSALTGLQRKSALLQTFNQQGQNTSHMYEEYCRRINSRIQHVTSRAKKASESDEYYSRKHSSTDEDHYSNMPALETRCSKKVRETCDSVGLFLNTLLQGAFDTEKTAIQRKKELLWSEVETVLREFSVQQTFSSLLVNTQESSFSLRDKTSSIDLRKDAERLRFKYEKPGEMTNLSSPPSLLQSVHQLLEESQLKQIQRFIETQKHENETWSLDDQLNNVRQKIENQLQKNFKQTESLKKARLLVEYELELSGKRAALTCCIDEDETLKERIVKSLRDKDMLVAKYQKIQDFRQIADKKQNLIRVLIKQNANAKSRLDEQQREIQQYIQRSLLSHQIETKSLTNGLHGCMISEMDKFVGLTLPCLLFSKQTDSPFKVAVMDMSINQTTNLVAIASRQALHDVFSCLQFPAYLAPELIMSHCLEEKLKSKNISAQLDHHDKMLHHFGRRTGDKDVVEVIIDLCKDISEHDRKQLDKLLPVLQDRIEKSQKCLAGASSTKQTVQDWWEQPAQSTVPWVLVDQHNLQQWRNRWNVVVTKLRQAMLQNMDQSKK
;
A
#
# COMPACT_ATOMS: atom_id res chain seq x y z
N MET A 1 -16.27 -10.95 -85.82
CA MET A 1 -16.76 -10.21 -84.64
C MET A 1 -16.50 -8.72 -84.84
N THR A 2 -17.41 -7.97 -85.48
CA THR A 2 -17.15 -6.58 -85.91
C THR A 2 -18.31 -5.59 -85.70
N SER A 3 -19.55 -6.06 -85.45
CA SER A 3 -20.72 -5.18 -85.37
C SER A 3 -20.81 -4.32 -84.09
N ASN A 4 -20.37 -4.85 -82.94
CA ASN A 4 -20.68 -4.25 -81.62
C ASN A 4 -20.02 -2.87 -81.38
N ARG A 5 -18.94 -2.53 -82.12
CA ARG A 5 -18.18 -1.28 -81.94
C ARG A 5 -18.89 -0.01 -82.41
N ARG A 6 -20.01 -0.08 -83.13
CA ARG A 6 -20.79 1.12 -83.51
C ARG A 6 -21.80 1.50 -82.42
N ASP A 7 -22.61 0.55 -81.98
CA ASP A 7 -23.60 0.73 -80.90
C ASP A 7 -23.00 1.30 -79.61
N ASP A 8 -21.78 0.86 -79.24
CA ASP A 8 -21.07 1.33 -78.03
C ASP A 8 -20.63 2.80 -78.14
N VAL A 9 -20.40 3.30 -79.35
CA VAL A 9 -20.06 4.72 -79.61
C VAL A 9 -21.31 5.58 -79.57
N ASP A 10 -22.41 5.10 -80.17
CA ASP A 10 -23.68 5.84 -80.23
C ASP A 10 -24.32 5.99 -78.84
N LEU A 11 -24.26 4.94 -78.01
CA LEU A 11 -24.70 5.03 -76.61
C LEU A 11 -23.84 6.00 -75.77
N ALA A 12 -22.52 6.06 -75.99
CA ALA A 12 -21.66 7.02 -75.31
C ALA A 12 -21.96 8.47 -75.70
N VAL A 13 -22.32 8.73 -76.97
CA VAL A 13 -22.80 10.05 -77.44
C VAL A 13 -24.14 10.40 -76.79
N MET A 14 -25.10 9.47 -76.74
CA MET A 14 -26.39 9.68 -76.08
C MET A 14 -26.24 9.92 -74.57
N LEU A 15 -25.35 9.18 -73.89
CA LEU A 15 -25.11 9.36 -72.45
C LEU A 15 -24.40 10.70 -72.14
N HIS A 16 -23.42 11.10 -72.94
CA HIS A 16 -22.79 12.42 -72.84
C HIS A 16 -23.82 13.54 -73.04
N LYS A 17 -24.68 13.43 -74.07
CA LYS A 17 -25.75 14.40 -74.34
C LYS A 17 -26.76 14.47 -73.19
N TRP A 18 -27.20 13.33 -72.67
CA TRP A 18 -28.11 13.24 -71.53
C TRP A 18 -27.51 13.87 -70.26
N ALA A 19 -26.23 13.62 -69.98
CA ALA A 19 -25.54 14.22 -68.83
C ALA A 19 -25.41 15.75 -68.97
N MET A 20 -24.99 16.24 -70.13
CA MET A 20 -24.65 17.66 -70.34
C MET A 20 -25.87 18.56 -70.64
N GLU A 21 -26.84 18.10 -71.43
CA GLU A 21 -27.99 18.92 -71.85
C GLU A 21 -29.21 18.73 -70.94
N GLU A 22 -29.65 17.47 -70.75
CA GLU A 22 -30.87 17.13 -69.99
C GLU A 22 -30.64 17.29 -68.48
N MET A 23 -29.62 16.61 -67.95
CA MET A 23 -29.30 16.63 -66.51
C MET A 23 -28.43 17.83 -66.10
N ARG A 24 -27.93 18.62 -67.07
CA ARG A 24 -27.09 19.83 -66.88
C ARG A 24 -25.90 19.63 -65.93
N TYR A 25 -25.28 18.45 -66.02
CA TYR A 25 -24.14 18.09 -65.18
C TYR A 25 -22.98 19.08 -65.36
N ARG A 26 -22.52 19.66 -64.24
CA ARG A 26 -21.31 20.48 -64.17
C ARG A 26 -20.36 19.82 -63.16
N PRO A 27 -19.12 19.46 -63.53
CA PRO A 27 -18.18 18.88 -62.58
C PRO A 27 -17.84 19.90 -61.48
N GLN A 28 -18.03 19.50 -60.22
CA GLN A 28 -17.61 20.29 -59.06
C GLN A 28 -16.14 20.02 -58.76
N GLY A 29 -15.25 20.69 -59.50
CA GLY A 29 -13.80 20.57 -59.34
C GLY A 29 -13.06 21.63 -60.16
N VAL A 30 -11.96 22.13 -59.62
CA VAL A 30 -11.34 23.40 -60.06
C VAL A 30 -10.25 22.85 -61.01
N GLY A 31 -10.33 23.20 -62.31
CA GLY A 31 -9.49 22.59 -63.36
C GLY A 31 -9.94 21.22 -63.85
N VAL A 32 -11.09 20.70 -63.39
CA VAL A 32 -11.66 19.45 -63.92
C VAL A 32 -12.24 19.70 -65.32
N ARG A 33 -11.62 19.08 -66.33
CA ARG A 33 -12.07 19.12 -67.73
C ARG A 33 -13.47 18.52 -67.86
N GLN A 34 -14.28 19.03 -68.79
CA GLN A 34 -15.55 18.39 -69.14
C GLN A 34 -15.28 16.98 -69.72
N PRO A 35 -15.94 15.91 -69.20
CA PRO A 35 -15.66 14.54 -69.64
C PRO A 35 -15.95 14.34 -71.12
N ASN A 36 -14.96 13.87 -71.88
CA ASN A 36 -15.09 13.67 -73.32
C ASN A 36 -15.92 12.41 -73.64
N VAL A 37 -16.50 12.35 -74.85
CA VAL A 37 -17.28 11.19 -75.32
C VAL A 37 -16.50 9.88 -75.23
N ASP A 38 -15.18 9.91 -75.42
CA ASP A 38 -14.31 8.74 -75.28
C ASP A 38 -14.23 8.18 -73.85
N GLU A 39 -14.38 9.01 -72.81
CA GLU A 39 -14.40 8.56 -71.42
C GLU A 39 -15.71 7.81 -71.10
N PHE A 40 -16.83 8.27 -71.66
CA PHE A 40 -18.12 7.56 -71.57
C PHE A 40 -18.11 6.20 -72.32
N LYS A 41 -17.28 6.03 -73.37
CA LYS A 41 -17.16 4.75 -74.10
C LYS A 41 -16.58 3.61 -73.26
N ASP A 42 -15.90 3.89 -72.15
CA ASP A 42 -15.42 2.85 -71.23
C ASP A 42 -16.54 2.42 -70.25
N ILE A 43 -17.36 3.36 -69.79
CA ILE A 43 -18.48 3.12 -68.84
C ILE A 43 -19.69 2.46 -69.53
N CYS A 44 -19.86 2.67 -70.85
CA CYS A 44 -20.94 2.05 -71.65
C CYS A 44 -20.70 0.57 -72.04
N ARG A 45 -19.62 -0.06 -71.56
CA ARG A 45 -19.28 -1.47 -71.88
C ARG A 45 -19.84 -2.47 -70.88
N GLY A 46 -19.95 -3.72 -71.31
CA GLY A 46 -20.37 -4.84 -70.46
C GLY A 46 -21.83 -4.72 -70.01
N GLN A 47 -22.14 -5.26 -68.82
CA GLN A 47 -23.50 -5.34 -68.29
C GLN A 47 -24.16 -3.97 -68.03
N MET A 48 -23.38 -2.89 -67.94
CA MET A 48 -23.92 -1.53 -67.78
C MET A 48 -24.52 -0.96 -69.08
N LYS A 49 -24.29 -1.57 -70.25
CA LYS A 49 -24.83 -1.10 -71.54
C LYS A 49 -26.36 -0.95 -71.53
N ASP A 50 -27.08 -1.93 -70.97
CA ASP A 50 -28.55 -1.91 -70.95
C ASP A 50 -29.11 -1.02 -69.83
N ILE A 51 -28.37 -0.87 -68.72
CA ILE A 51 -28.68 0.11 -67.66
C ILE A 51 -28.60 1.53 -68.22
N TRP A 52 -27.52 1.87 -68.94
CA TRP A 52 -27.36 3.21 -69.53
C TRP A 52 -28.40 3.47 -70.62
N LYS A 53 -28.72 2.49 -71.48
CA LYS A 53 -29.84 2.58 -72.43
C LYS A 53 -31.16 2.90 -71.75
N PHE A 54 -31.46 2.27 -70.61
CA PHE A 54 -32.67 2.55 -69.83
C PHE A 54 -32.65 3.97 -69.26
N VAL A 55 -31.54 4.38 -68.63
CA VAL A 55 -31.37 5.73 -68.05
C VAL A 55 -31.56 6.82 -69.10
N THR A 56 -30.90 6.73 -70.26
CA THR A 56 -30.98 7.75 -71.33
C THR A 56 -32.33 7.82 -72.03
N SER A 57 -33.24 6.86 -71.80
CA SER A 57 -34.58 6.80 -72.41
C SER A 57 -35.75 6.99 -71.44
N HIS A 58 -35.54 6.80 -70.13
CA HIS A 58 -36.60 6.86 -69.13
C HIS A 58 -36.38 7.90 -68.02
N VAL A 59 -35.15 8.40 -67.84
CA VAL A 59 -34.83 9.40 -66.80
C VAL A 59 -34.70 10.78 -67.43
N TYR A 60 -35.46 11.74 -66.92
CA TYR A 60 -35.50 13.13 -67.39
C TYR A 60 -35.38 14.08 -66.20
N SER A 61 -34.91 15.31 -66.46
CA SER A 61 -34.75 16.34 -65.45
C SER A 61 -36.09 16.74 -64.83
N ALA A 62 -36.08 17.10 -63.54
CA ALA A 62 -37.27 17.53 -62.81
C ALA A 62 -37.98 18.73 -63.46
N GLN A 63 -37.24 19.57 -64.21
CA GLN A 63 -37.84 20.65 -65.00
C GLN A 63 -38.57 20.10 -66.23
N THR A 64 -37.94 19.23 -67.02
CA THR A 64 -38.54 18.55 -68.18
C THR A 64 -39.78 17.74 -67.79
N VAL A 65 -39.71 17.00 -66.68
CA VAL A 65 -40.86 16.26 -66.12
C VAL A 65 -41.98 17.21 -65.70
N LYS A 66 -41.67 18.37 -65.11
CA LYS A 66 -42.66 19.38 -64.73
C LYS A 66 -43.30 20.08 -65.93
N GLU A 67 -42.55 20.30 -67.01
CA GLU A 67 -43.08 20.80 -68.29
C GLU A 67 -43.95 19.75 -69.00
N VAL A 68 -43.55 18.47 -68.99
CA VAL A 68 -44.37 17.36 -69.51
C VAL A 68 -45.65 17.17 -68.68
N GLN A 69 -45.58 17.21 -67.35
CA GLN A 69 -46.77 17.21 -66.48
C GLN A 69 -47.66 18.43 -66.69
N GLY A 70 -47.08 19.62 -66.87
CA GLY A 70 -47.81 20.84 -67.21
C GLY A 70 -48.56 20.70 -68.54
N ASN A 71 -47.90 20.20 -69.57
CA ASN A 71 -48.49 19.93 -70.89
C ASN A 71 -49.55 18.81 -70.86
N LEU A 72 -49.36 17.77 -70.06
CA LEU A 72 -50.37 16.73 -69.83
C LEU A 72 -51.59 17.29 -69.08
N THR A 73 -51.39 18.16 -68.09
CA THR A 73 -52.46 18.84 -67.35
C THR A 73 -53.24 19.81 -68.26
N LEU A 74 -52.55 20.52 -69.15
CA LEU A 74 -53.12 21.38 -70.18
C LEU A 74 -53.92 20.59 -71.23
N LYS A 75 -53.50 19.37 -71.58
CA LYS A 75 -54.30 18.44 -72.40
C LYS A 75 -55.50 17.88 -71.63
N GLY A 76 -55.32 17.50 -70.35
CA GLY A 76 -56.38 17.00 -69.48
C GLY A 76 -57.54 17.99 -69.27
N ARG A 77 -57.25 19.30 -69.19
CA ARG A 77 -58.27 20.35 -69.11
C ARG A 77 -58.98 20.67 -70.45
N LYS A 78 -58.62 20.03 -71.59
CA LYS A 78 -59.25 20.29 -72.91
C LYS A 78 -60.33 19.28 -73.31
N LYS A 79 -61.16 18.80 -72.36
CA LYS A 79 -62.47 18.19 -72.68
C LYS A 79 -63.47 19.25 -73.17
N ARG A 80 -63.29 19.76 -74.40
CA ARG A 80 -64.32 20.57 -75.08
C ARG A 80 -65.50 19.68 -75.45
N THR A 81 -66.66 19.94 -74.86
CA THR A 81 -67.94 19.26 -75.13
C THR A 81 -68.52 19.68 -76.49
N TYR A 82 -67.96 19.19 -77.59
CA TYR A 82 -68.53 19.35 -78.92
C TYR A 82 -69.84 18.55 -79.06
N LYS A 83 -70.97 19.15 -78.67
CA LYS A 83 -72.32 18.67 -79.01
C LYS A 83 -72.60 18.89 -80.50
N VAL A 84 -72.08 18.01 -81.36
CA VAL A 84 -72.47 17.98 -82.78
C VAL A 84 -73.89 17.41 -82.87
N ARG A 85 -74.86 18.26 -83.27
CA ARG A 85 -76.19 17.81 -83.68
C ARG A 85 -76.10 17.16 -85.07
N PHE A 86 -75.72 15.89 -85.12
CA PHE A 86 -76.00 15.08 -86.29
C PHE A 86 -77.51 14.89 -86.43
N LYS A 87 -78.09 15.35 -87.55
CA LYS A 87 -79.21 14.63 -88.17
C LYS A 87 -78.63 13.31 -88.70
N SER A 88 -79.36 12.22 -88.53
CA SER A 88 -78.98 10.90 -89.04
C SER A 88 -80.20 10.20 -89.60
N ASP A 89 -80.10 9.72 -90.83
CA ASP A 89 -81.08 8.81 -91.41
C ASP A 89 -81.17 7.51 -90.59
N GLU A 90 -82.33 6.86 -90.65
CA GLU A 90 -82.78 5.81 -89.73
C GLU A 90 -81.95 4.50 -89.77
N LYS A 91 -80.92 4.43 -90.63
CA LYS A 91 -80.05 3.25 -90.79
C LYS A 91 -78.82 3.18 -89.87
N TYR A 92 -78.49 4.25 -89.13
CA TYR A 92 -77.32 4.26 -88.23
C TYR A 92 -77.64 4.15 -86.73
N ASP A 93 -78.91 4.27 -86.32
CA ASP A 93 -79.25 4.32 -84.89
C ASP A 93 -79.08 2.97 -84.18
N SER A 94 -79.39 1.83 -84.80
CA SER A 94 -79.23 0.51 -84.15
C SER A 94 -77.78 0.18 -83.74
N GLN A 95 -76.82 0.49 -84.61
CA GLN A 95 -75.39 0.28 -84.34
C GLN A 95 -74.84 1.33 -83.34
N ARG A 96 -75.49 2.49 -83.24
CA ARG A 96 -75.20 3.53 -82.25
C ARG A 96 -75.78 3.20 -80.87
N GLN A 97 -77.02 2.70 -80.80
CA GLN A 97 -77.68 2.18 -79.60
C GLN A 97 -76.80 1.13 -78.94
N THR A 98 -76.42 0.08 -79.68
CA THR A 98 -75.62 -1.03 -79.15
C THR A 98 -74.24 -0.60 -78.62
N LEU A 99 -73.60 0.40 -79.24
CA LEU A 99 -72.37 1.00 -78.71
C LEU A 99 -72.60 1.89 -77.48
N LEU A 100 -73.73 2.60 -77.39
CA LEU A 100 -74.12 3.36 -76.19
C LEU A 100 -74.47 2.42 -75.02
N ASP A 101 -75.20 1.33 -75.28
CA ASP A 101 -75.54 0.31 -74.28
C ASP A 101 -74.32 -0.45 -73.78
N ARG A 102 -73.37 -0.75 -74.67
CA ARG A 102 -72.07 -1.34 -74.30
C ARG A 102 -71.24 -0.36 -73.48
N ARG A 103 -71.27 0.94 -73.82
CA ARG A 103 -70.62 1.99 -73.03
C ARG A 103 -71.28 2.20 -71.67
N ALA A 104 -72.61 2.08 -71.57
CA ALA A 104 -73.34 2.16 -70.32
C ALA A 104 -72.99 0.98 -69.39
N ARG A 105 -72.94 -0.24 -69.93
CA ARG A 105 -72.47 -1.44 -69.22
C ARG A 105 -71.03 -1.31 -68.72
N LEU A 106 -70.08 -0.99 -69.60
CA LEU A 106 -68.68 -0.77 -69.24
C LEU A 106 -68.48 0.39 -68.25
N ALA A 107 -69.34 1.42 -68.29
CA ALA A 107 -69.31 2.49 -67.29
C ALA A 107 -69.84 2.01 -65.93
N GLY A 108 -70.89 1.19 -65.89
CA GLY A 108 -71.41 0.55 -64.68
C GLY A 108 -70.40 -0.41 -64.05
N GLU A 109 -69.80 -1.28 -64.86
CA GLU A 109 -68.70 -2.16 -64.47
C GLU A 109 -67.52 -1.36 -63.88
N ALA A 110 -67.11 -0.27 -64.54
CA ALA A 110 -66.07 0.62 -64.03
C ALA A 110 -66.46 1.32 -62.71
N THR A 111 -67.70 1.75 -62.53
CA THR A 111 -68.14 2.32 -61.25
C THR A 111 -68.19 1.29 -60.13
N ASN A 112 -68.59 0.05 -60.43
CA ASN A 112 -68.59 -1.04 -59.44
C ASN A 112 -67.16 -1.38 -59.00
N ILE A 113 -66.22 -1.51 -59.95
CA ILE A 113 -64.80 -1.71 -59.63
C ILE A 113 -64.24 -0.55 -58.80
N ILE A 114 -64.67 0.70 -59.04
CA ILE A 114 -64.27 1.86 -58.22
C ILE A 114 -64.86 1.78 -56.80
N THR A 115 -66.11 1.34 -56.63
CA THR A 115 -66.68 1.14 -55.29
C THR A 115 -66.00 -0.01 -54.55
N ASP A 116 -65.71 -1.12 -55.24
CA ASP A 116 -65.04 -2.30 -54.66
C ASP A 116 -63.61 -1.96 -54.24
N LEU A 117 -62.87 -1.21 -55.07
CA LEU A 117 -61.55 -0.66 -54.70
C LEU A 117 -61.64 0.28 -53.49
N SER A 118 -62.68 1.12 -53.40
CA SER A 118 -62.86 1.99 -52.23
C SER A 118 -63.21 1.22 -50.95
N HIS A 119 -63.92 0.09 -51.07
CA HIS A 119 -64.19 -0.81 -49.94
C HIS A 119 -62.88 -1.49 -49.49
N LEU A 120 -62.11 -2.02 -50.43
CA LEU A 120 -60.81 -2.66 -50.17
C LEU A 120 -59.80 -1.67 -49.57
N GLU A 121 -59.74 -0.41 -50.03
CA GLU A 121 -58.89 0.62 -49.41
C GLU A 121 -59.30 0.91 -47.96
N ASN A 122 -60.61 0.93 -47.66
CA ASN A 122 -61.10 1.18 -46.30
C ASN A 122 -60.86 -0.02 -45.37
N ASP A 123 -61.08 -1.26 -45.84
CA ASP A 123 -60.72 -2.47 -45.09
C ASP A 123 -59.21 -2.58 -44.85
N LEU A 124 -58.38 -2.28 -45.87
CA LEU A 124 -56.93 -2.27 -45.73
C LEU A 124 -56.47 -1.27 -44.67
N ARG A 125 -57.05 -0.06 -44.66
CA ARG A 125 -56.78 0.95 -43.61
C ARG A 125 -57.22 0.47 -42.24
N ARG A 126 -58.39 -0.17 -42.12
CA ARG A 126 -58.88 -0.72 -40.85
C ARG A 126 -57.94 -1.81 -40.32
N GLN A 127 -57.54 -2.77 -41.17
CA GLN A 127 -56.57 -3.81 -40.80
C GLN A 127 -55.18 -3.24 -40.46
N GLN A 128 -54.71 -2.21 -41.17
CA GLN A 128 -53.46 -1.51 -40.80
C GLN A 128 -53.53 -0.87 -39.41
N GLN A 129 -54.69 -0.30 -39.04
CA GLN A 129 -54.89 0.26 -37.70
C GLN A 129 -55.03 -0.84 -36.63
N GLU A 130 -55.80 -1.90 -36.88
CA GLU A 130 -55.90 -3.08 -36.02
C GLU A 130 -54.51 -3.73 -35.76
N LEU A 131 -53.65 -3.79 -36.79
CA LEU A 131 -52.25 -4.25 -36.69
C LEU A 131 -51.37 -3.29 -35.87
N ALA A 132 -51.54 -1.97 -36.04
CA ALA A 132 -50.78 -0.98 -35.26
C ALA A 132 -51.13 -1.02 -33.76
N ASP A 133 -52.42 -1.16 -33.42
CA ASP A 133 -52.87 -1.21 -32.03
C ASP A 133 -52.55 -2.57 -31.35
N THR A 134 -52.60 -3.69 -32.10
CA THR A 134 -52.10 -4.99 -31.60
C THR A 134 -50.58 -5.01 -31.44
N GLN A 135 -49.81 -4.40 -32.35
CA GLN A 135 -48.36 -4.23 -32.17
C GLN A 135 -48.05 -3.34 -30.95
N ARG A 136 -48.80 -2.25 -30.73
CA ARG A 136 -48.63 -1.36 -29.58
C ARG A 136 -48.90 -2.06 -28.25
N THR A 137 -49.98 -2.83 -28.17
CA THR A 137 -50.32 -3.61 -26.96
C THR A 137 -49.32 -4.76 -26.72
N TYR A 138 -48.82 -5.41 -27.76
CA TYR A 138 -47.73 -6.38 -27.66
C TYR A 138 -46.43 -5.77 -27.09
N VAL A 139 -46.00 -4.60 -27.60
CA VAL A 139 -44.82 -3.89 -27.08
C VAL A 139 -44.99 -3.51 -25.60
N LEU A 140 -46.20 -3.08 -25.20
CA LEU A 140 -46.49 -2.81 -23.79
C LEU A 140 -46.39 -4.09 -22.94
N ALA A 141 -46.95 -5.21 -23.40
CA ALA A 141 -46.83 -6.51 -22.72
C ALA A 141 -45.37 -6.98 -22.57
N CYS A 142 -44.54 -6.81 -23.60
CA CYS A 142 -43.11 -7.10 -23.53
C CYS A 142 -42.36 -6.19 -22.54
N SER A 143 -42.73 -4.91 -22.44
CA SER A 143 -42.13 -4.01 -21.45
C SER A 143 -42.54 -4.37 -20.01
N ALA A 144 -43.79 -4.82 -19.80
CA ALA A 144 -44.24 -5.36 -18.52
C ALA A 144 -43.52 -6.68 -18.16
N LEU A 145 -43.37 -7.61 -19.11
CA LEU A 145 -42.68 -8.88 -18.91
C LEU A 145 -41.21 -8.69 -18.52
N THR A 146 -40.49 -7.84 -19.25
CA THR A 146 -39.08 -7.52 -18.92
C THR A 146 -38.96 -6.76 -17.60
N GLY A 147 -39.94 -5.93 -17.23
CA GLY A 147 -40.08 -5.33 -15.90
C GLY A 147 -40.25 -6.37 -14.79
N LEU A 148 -41.08 -7.39 -15.00
CA LEU A 148 -41.27 -8.50 -14.05
C LEU A 148 -40.02 -9.38 -13.94
N GLN A 149 -39.35 -9.69 -15.06
CA GLN A 149 -38.08 -10.43 -15.06
C GLN A 149 -36.99 -9.69 -14.26
N ARG A 150 -36.86 -8.36 -14.43
CA ARG A 150 -35.93 -7.53 -13.64
C ARG A 150 -36.26 -7.54 -12.15
N LYS A 151 -37.55 -7.44 -11.78
CA LYS A 151 -37.99 -7.55 -10.37
C LYS A 151 -37.70 -8.94 -9.78
N SER A 152 -37.96 -10.00 -10.54
CA SER A 152 -37.69 -11.39 -10.14
C SER A 152 -36.19 -11.63 -9.90
N ALA A 153 -35.33 -11.20 -10.84
CA ALA A 153 -33.88 -11.28 -10.68
C ALA A 153 -33.37 -10.48 -9.46
N LEU A 154 -33.90 -9.27 -9.22
CA LEU A 154 -33.52 -8.47 -8.06
C LEU A 154 -33.95 -9.14 -6.74
N LEU A 155 -35.18 -9.68 -6.67
CA LEU A 155 -35.64 -10.48 -5.53
C LEU A 155 -34.79 -11.74 -5.31
N GLN A 156 -34.36 -12.40 -6.38
CA GLN A 156 -33.45 -13.55 -6.31
C GLN A 156 -32.08 -13.13 -5.73
N THR A 157 -31.51 -12.01 -6.16
CA THR A 157 -30.24 -11.50 -5.59
C THR A 157 -30.38 -11.09 -4.13
N PHE A 158 -31.51 -10.47 -3.74
CA PHE A 158 -31.79 -10.11 -2.35
C PHE A 158 -31.98 -11.35 -1.47
N ASN A 159 -32.69 -12.37 -1.96
CA ASN A 159 -32.84 -13.64 -1.25
C ASN A 159 -31.49 -14.36 -1.09
N GLN A 160 -30.64 -14.39 -2.12
CA GLN A 160 -29.29 -14.95 -2.03
C GLN A 160 -28.43 -14.17 -1.01
N GLN A 161 -28.54 -12.84 -0.97
CA GLN A 161 -27.86 -12.02 0.03
C GLN A 161 -28.35 -12.34 1.45
N GLY A 162 -29.66 -12.52 1.65
CA GLY A 162 -30.25 -12.94 2.93
C GLY A 162 -29.85 -14.34 3.39
N GLN A 163 -29.77 -15.30 2.46
CA GLN A 163 -29.25 -16.65 2.75
C GLN A 163 -27.75 -16.60 3.11
N ASN A 164 -26.95 -15.82 2.39
CA ASN A 164 -25.54 -15.63 2.69
C ASN A 164 -25.33 -14.98 4.08
N THR A 165 -26.13 -13.98 4.45
CA THR A 165 -26.04 -13.38 5.79
C THR A 165 -26.52 -14.34 6.89
N SER A 166 -27.60 -15.12 6.67
CA SER A 166 -28.01 -16.19 7.60
C SER A 166 -26.87 -17.17 7.86
N HIS A 167 -26.25 -17.70 6.81
CA HIS A 167 -25.15 -18.66 6.95
C HIS A 167 -23.93 -18.05 7.67
N MET A 168 -23.62 -16.76 7.46
CA MET A 168 -22.59 -16.06 8.23
C MET A 168 -22.96 -15.93 9.71
N TYR A 169 -24.20 -15.59 10.05
CA TYR A 169 -24.66 -15.53 11.43
C TYR A 169 -24.69 -16.92 12.10
N GLU A 170 -25.09 -17.96 11.38
CA GLU A 170 -25.02 -19.34 11.84
C GLU A 170 -23.57 -19.78 12.12
N GLU A 171 -22.62 -19.39 11.26
CA GLU A 171 -21.20 -19.67 11.50
C GLU A 171 -20.66 -18.89 12.71
N TYR A 172 -21.04 -17.62 12.88
CA TYR A 172 -20.69 -16.84 14.08
C TYR A 172 -21.28 -17.47 15.35
N CYS A 173 -22.55 -17.87 15.34
CA CYS A 173 -23.18 -18.61 16.44
C CYS A 173 -22.47 -19.93 16.73
N ARG A 174 -22.06 -20.68 15.70
CA ARG A 174 -21.28 -21.92 15.83
C ARG A 174 -19.90 -21.68 16.46
N ARG A 175 -19.19 -20.63 16.03
CA ARG A 175 -17.88 -20.20 16.59
C ARG A 175 -18.02 -19.69 18.04
N ILE A 176 -19.08 -18.95 18.35
CA ILE A 176 -19.36 -18.45 19.71
C ILE A 176 -19.68 -19.63 20.63
N ASN A 177 -20.57 -20.54 20.22
CA ASN A 177 -20.95 -21.71 21.02
C ASN A 177 -19.77 -22.66 21.27
N SER A 178 -18.89 -22.90 20.29
CA SER A 178 -17.69 -23.72 20.53
C SER A 178 -16.69 -23.02 21.46
N ARG A 179 -16.57 -21.69 21.38
CA ARG A 179 -15.75 -20.91 22.32
C ARG A 179 -16.32 -20.93 23.75
N ILE A 180 -17.64 -20.81 23.90
CA ILE A 180 -18.34 -20.96 25.18
C ILE A 180 -18.10 -22.35 25.75
N GLN A 181 -18.34 -23.43 24.99
CA GLN A 181 -18.09 -24.81 25.42
C GLN A 181 -16.64 -25.02 25.86
N HIS A 182 -15.65 -24.43 25.16
CA HIS A 182 -14.24 -24.49 25.55
C HIS A 182 -13.95 -23.71 26.85
N VAL A 183 -14.63 -22.58 27.10
CA VAL A 183 -14.51 -21.85 28.37
C VAL A 183 -15.19 -22.59 29.52
N THR A 184 -16.41 -23.11 29.33
CA THR A 184 -17.15 -23.87 30.36
C THR A 184 -16.46 -25.18 30.72
N SER A 185 -15.86 -25.88 29.75
CA SER A 185 -15.08 -27.11 30.02
C SER A 185 -13.74 -26.81 30.69
N ARG A 186 -13.05 -25.71 30.35
CA ARG A 186 -11.87 -25.24 31.11
C ARG A 186 -12.23 -24.83 32.53
N ALA A 187 -13.37 -24.17 32.74
CA ALA A 187 -13.87 -23.81 34.07
C ALA A 187 -14.22 -25.04 34.93
N LYS A 188 -14.82 -26.09 34.35
CA LYS A 188 -15.06 -27.36 35.05
C LYS A 188 -13.76 -28.05 35.47
N LYS A 189 -12.83 -28.26 34.53
CA LYS A 189 -11.51 -28.86 34.84
C LYS A 189 -10.71 -28.06 35.87
N ALA A 190 -10.86 -26.74 35.86
CA ALA A 190 -10.25 -25.84 36.84
C ALA A 190 -10.83 -25.97 38.26
N SER A 191 -11.94 -26.70 38.46
CA SER A 191 -12.57 -26.97 39.75
C SER A 191 -12.36 -28.42 40.24
N GLU A 192 -11.70 -29.27 39.45
CA GLU A 192 -11.49 -30.70 39.74
C GLU A 192 -10.02 -31.01 40.15
N SER A 193 -9.14 -29.99 40.23
CA SER A 193 -7.69 -30.17 40.20
C SER A 193 -6.91 -29.15 41.06
N ASP A 194 -7.35 -28.89 42.29
CA ASP A 194 -6.59 -28.07 43.24
C ASP A 194 -5.41 -28.86 43.85
N GLU A 195 -4.29 -28.89 43.13
CA GLU A 195 -2.99 -29.27 43.67
C GLU A 195 -2.47 -28.14 44.60
N TYR A 196 -2.41 -28.43 45.90
CA TYR A 196 -1.85 -27.52 46.91
C TYR A 196 -0.36 -27.76 47.13
N TYR A 197 0.42 -26.68 47.25
CA TYR A 197 1.85 -26.71 47.51
C TYR A 197 2.17 -26.05 48.85
N SER A 198 3.15 -26.61 49.57
CA SER A 198 3.73 -25.98 50.76
C SER A 198 4.65 -24.83 50.35
N ARG A 199 4.37 -23.63 50.85
CA ARG A 199 5.29 -22.48 50.73
C ARG A 199 6.45 -22.63 51.70
N LYS A 200 7.68 -22.50 51.18
CA LYS A 200 8.89 -22.30 52.00
C LYS A 200 9.18 -20.81 52.10
N HIS A 201 9.35 -20.31 53.33
CA HIS A 201 9.93 -18.99 53.58
C HIS A 201 11.46 -19.06 53.42
N SER A 202 12.10 -17.93 53.11
CA SER A 202 13.56 -17.84 53.01
C SER A 202 14.20 -18.03 54.38
N SER A 203 15.21 -18.88 54.47
CA SER A 203 15.86 -19.30 55.72
C SER A 203 16.85 -18.27 56.26
N THR A 204 16.40 -17.03 56.45
CA THR A 204 17.17 -15.90 57.00
C THR A 204 16.53 -15.24 58.22
N ASP A 205 15.25 -15.55 58.47
CA ASP A 205 14.41 -14.82 59.41
C ASP A 205 14.11 -15.75 60.61
N GLU A 206 14.84 -15.61 61.73
CA GLU A 206 14.60 -16.39 62.97
C GLU A 206 13.42 -15.81 63.79
N ASP A 207 12.23 -15.77 63.20
CA ASP A 207 11.00 -15.34 63.88
C ASP A 207 10.15 -16.54 64.34
N HIS A 208 10.09 -16.73 65.66
CA HIS A 208 9.69 -17.99 66.30
C HIS A 208 8.15 -18.24 66.42
N TYR A 209 7.31 -17.49 65.69
CA TYR A 209 5.88 -17.35 66.01
C TYR A 209 4.85 -17.67 64.89
N SER A 210 5.26 -18.10 63.70
CA SER A 210 4.35 -18.37 62.57
C SER A 210 4.59 -19.73 61.89
N ASN A 211 4.84 -20.77 62.69
CA ASN A 211 5.34 -22.08 62.23
C ASN A 211 4.28 -23.00 61.55
N MET A 212 3.37 -22.43 60.77
CA MET A 212 2.39 -23.16 59.93
C MET A 212 2.67 -22.87 58.45
N PRO A 213 3.04 -23.88 57.64
CA PRO A 213 3.36 -23.65 56.23
C PRO A 213 2.10 -23.28 55.45
N ALA A 214 2.06 -22.06 54.90
CA ALA A 214 0.97 -21.61 54.05
C ALA A 214 0.82 -22.53 52.83
N LEU A 215 -0.40 -23.05 52.63
CA LEU A 215 -0.77 -23.86 51.47
C LEU A 215 -1.21 -22.93 50.34
N GLU A 216 -0.47 -22.91 49.24
CA GLU A 216 -0.78 -22.14 48.05
C GLU A 216 -1.24 -23.07 46.91
N THR A 217 -2.26 -22.64 46.15
CA THR A 217 -2.71 -23.42 44.97
C THR A 217 -1.63 -23.44 43.89
N ARG A 218 -1.66 -24.42 42.98
CA ARG A 218 -0.81 -24.45 41.78
C ARG A 218 -0.81 -23.13 41.00
N CYS A 219 -1.98 -22.49 40.86
CA CYS A 219 -2.10 -21.19 40.21
C CYS A 219 -1.38 -20.10 41.00
N SER A 220 -1.63 -20.03 42.31
CA SER A 220 -1.03 -19.01 43.19
C SER A 220 0.48 -19.12 43.28
N LYS A 221 1.01 -20.35 43.35
CA LYS A 221 2.45 -20.62 43.24
C LYS A 221 3.02 -20.12 41.92
N LYS A 222 2.43 -20.49 40.78
CA LYS A 222 2.98 -20.14 39.46
C LYS A 222 2.88 -18.64 39.16
N VAL A 223 1.78 -17.99 39.57
CA VAL A 223 1.64 -16.53 39.53
C VAL A 223 2.74 -15.86 40.36
N ARG A 224 2.95 -16.29 41.61
CA ARG A 224 4.00 -15.78 42.51
C ARG A 224 5.39 -15.93 41.88
N GLU A 225 5.75 -17.12 41.39
CA GLU A 225 7.02 -17.36 40.68
C GLU A 225 7.20 -16.40 39.48
N THR A 226 6.17 -16.14 38.67
CA THR A 226 6.29 -15.19 37.55
C THR A 226 6.38 -13.73 38.01
N CYS A 227 5.71 -13.35 39.10
CA CYS A 227 5.88 -12.03 39.71
C CYS A 227 7.31 -11.85 40.26
N ASP A 228 7.88 -12.88 40.88
CA ASP A 228 9.25 -12.89 41.41
C ASP A 228 10.27 -12.79 40.25
N SER A 229 10.10 -13.54 39.16
CA SER A 229 10.91 -13.42 37.93
C SER A 229 10.88 -12.01 37.34
N VAL A 230 9.70 -11.38 37.25
CA VAL A 230 9.55 -9.99 36.77
C VAL A 230 10.19 -8.99 37.75
N GLY A 231 10.02 -9.19 39.06
CA GLY A 231 10.65 -8.38 40.11
C GLY A 231 12.17 -8.44 40.07
N LEU A 232 12.76 -9.63 39.89
CA LEU A 232 14.19 -9.83 39.71
C LEU A 232 14.71 -9.15 38.44
N PHE A 233 13.97 -9.23 37.33
CA PHE A 233 14.33 -8.54 36.09
C PHE A 233 14.29 -7.00 36.23
N LEU A 234 13.27 -6.46 36.87
CA LEU A 234 13.16 -5.02 37.17
C LEU A 234 14.26 -4.56 38.14
N ASN A 235 14.59 -5.34 39.16
CA ASN A 235 15.70 -5.05 40.07
C ASN A 235 17.05 -5.09 39.34
N THR A 236 17.25 -6.04 38.42
CA THR A 236 18.45 -6.10 37.55
C THR A 236 18.57 -4.84 36.66
N LEU A 237 17.44 -4.31 36.17
CA LEU A 237 17.40 -3.06 35.40
C LEU A 237 17.78 -1.84 36.27
N LEU A 238 17.24 -1.75 37.49
CA LEU A 238 17.56 -0.67 38.45
C LEU A 238 19.01 -0.72 38.92
N GLN A 239 19.60 -1.91 39.07
CA GLN A 239 21.02 -2.10 39.40
C GLN A 239 21.97 -1.84 38.21
N GLY A 240 21.44 -1.67 36.99
CA GLY A 240 22.24 -1.44 35.79
C GLY A 240 23.09 -2.66 35.36
N ALA A 241 22.74 -3.86 35.82
CA ALA A 241 23.52 -5.08 35.64
C ALA A 241 23.26 -5.75 34.27
N PHE A 242 23.50 -4.99 33.20
CA PHE A 242 23.38 -5.45 31.82
C PHE A 242 24.61 -5.09 30.99
N ASP A 243 25.12 -6.07 30.24
CA ASP A 243 26.08 -5.83 29.17
C ASP A 243 25.46 -4.98 28.05
N THR A 244 26.32 -4.40 27.20
CA THR A 244 25.93 -3.43 26.16
C THR A 244 25.03 -3.98 25.04
N GLU A 245 24.63 -5.25 25.11
CA GLU A 245 23.75 -5.91 24.16
C GLU A 245 22.26 -5.67 24.45
N LYS A 246 21.68 -4.68 23.75
CA LYS A 246 20.23 -4.44 23.67
C LYS A 246 19.42 -5.71 23.30
N THR A 247 20.03 -6.61 22.54
CA THR A 247 19.55 -7.96 22.17
C THR A 247 19.34 -8.87 23.37
N ALA A 248 20.24 -8.86 24.36
CA ALA A 248 20.14 -9.72 25.55
C ALA A 248 18.97 -9.29 26.47
N ILE A 249 18.74 -7.97 26.61
CA ILE A 249 17.60 -7.41 27.34
C ILE A 249 16.28 -7.83 26.65
N GLN A 250 16.22 -7.68 25.33
CA GLN A 250 15.02 -8.02 24.55
C GLN A 250 14.68 -9.52 24.65
N ARG A 251 15.67 -10.42 24.55
CA ARG A 251 15.46 -11.87 24.74
C ARG A 251 14.96 -12.23 26.15
N LYS A 252 15.53 -11.62 27.20
CA LYS A 252 15.04 -11.83 28.59
C LYS A 252 13.61 -11.33 28.77
N LYS A 253 13.26 -10.18 28.17
CA LYS A 253 11.89 -9.65 28.14
C LYS A 253 10.94 -10.60 27.40
N GLU A 254 11.32 -11.14 26.24
CA GLU A 254 10.52 -12.10 25.47
C GLU A 254 10.27 -13.41 26.24
N LEU A 255 11.28 -13.92 26.95
CA LEU A 255 11.15 -15.09 27.82
C LEU A 255 10.12 -14.83 28.95
N LEU A 256 10.20 -13.69 29.64
CA LEU A 256 9.26 -13.31 30.68
C LEU A 256 7.82 -13.16 30.15
N TRP A 257 7.63 -12.60 28.95
CA TRP A 257 6.30 -12.56 28.33
C TRP A 257 5.80 -13.97 27.97
N SER A 258 6.68 -14.89 27.56
CA SER A 258 6.32 -16.29 27.35
C SER A 258 5.94 -17.02 28.65
N GLU A 259 6.58 -16.71 29.77
CA GLU A 259 6.17 -17.24 31.09
C GLU A 259 4.78 -16.72 31.49
N VAL A 260 4.54 -15.40 31.36
CA VAL A 260 3.23 -14.78 31.65
C VAL A 260 2.13 -15.32 30.72
N GLU A 261 2.41 -15.48 29.42
CA GLU A 261 1.44 -16.08 28.49
C GLU A 261 1.15 -17.54 28.84
N THR A 262 2.15 -18.31 29.30
CA THR A 262 1.96 -19.70 29.75
C THR A 262 1.01 -19.78 30.96
N VAL A 263 1.18 -18.91 31.96
CA VAL A 263 0.24 -18.83 33.11
C VAL A 263 -1.18 -18.50 32.66
N LEU A 264 -1.36 -17.53 31.76
CA LEU A 264 -2.67 -17.16 31.20
C LEU A 264 -3.25 -18.24 30.25
N ARG A 265 -2.40 -19.07 29.65
CA ARG A 265 -2.79 -20.20 28.79
C ARG A 265 -3.23 -21.42 29.61
N GLU A 266 -2.67 -21.64 30.79
CA GLU A 266 -3.04 -22.72 31.72
C GLU A 266 -4.26 -22.34 32.58
N PHE A 267 -4.16 -21.31 33.43
CA PHE A 267 -5.15 -21.03 34.50
C PHE A 267 -6.28 -20.12 34.04
N SER A 268 -7.45 -20.16 34.70
CA SER A 268 -8.53 -19.23 34.35
C SER A 268 -8.21 -17.79 34.75
N VAL A 269 -8.81 -16.80 34.07
CA VAL A 269 -8.64 -15.38 34.40
C VAL A 269 -9.06 -15.11 35.86
N GLN A 270 -10.11 -15.77 36.35
CA GLN A 270 -10.58 -15.64 37.72
C GLN A 270 -9.58 -16.20 38.74
N GLN A 271 -9.01 -17.40 38.51
CA GLN A 271 -7.96 -17.97 39.38
C GLN A 271 -6.66 -17.17 39.35
N THR A 272 -6.30 -16.62 38.19
CA THR A 272 -5.12 -15.77 38.03
C THR A 272 -5.32 -14.46 38.81
N PHE A 273 -6.49 -13.84 38.71
CA PHE A 273 -6.83 -12.62 39.42
C PHE A 273 -6.93 -12.81 40.94
N SER A 274 -7.57 -13.90 41.43
CA SER A 274 -7.61 -14.20 42.86
C SER A 274 -6.22 -14.50 43.42
N SER A 275 -5.39 -15.24 42.67
CA SER A 275 -3.98 -15.47 43.02
C SER A 275 -3.16 -14.19 43.08
N LEU A 276 -3.36 -13.26 42.15
CA LEU A 276 -2.71 -11.95 42.17
C LEU A 276 -3.18 -11.09 43.36
N LEU A 277 -4.47 -11.14 43.69
CA LEU A 277 -5.05 -10.46 44.85
C LEU A 277 -4.46 -10.98 46.16
N VAL A 278 -4.36 -12.31 46.32
CA VAL A 278 -3.69 -12.92 47.49
C VAL A 278 -2.21 -12.51 47.53
N ASN A 279 -1.45 -12.68 46.44
CA ASN A 279 -0.02 -12.34 46.42
C ASN A 279 0.25 -10.85 46.73
N THR A 280 -0.62 -9.94 46.26
CA THR A 280 -0.51 -8.50 46.56
C THR A 280 -0.95 -8.14 47.98
N GLN A 281 -1.95 -8.83 48.54
CA GLN A 281 -2.32 -8.71 49.96
C GLN A 281 -1.19 -9.22 50.86
N GLU A 282 -0.64 -10.41 50.59
CA GLU A 282 0.50 -10.98 51.33
C GLU A 282 1.75 -10.10 51.24
N SER A 283 2.05 -9.57 50.06
CA SER A 283 3.14 -8.59 49.86
C SER A 283 2.89 -7.31 50.65
N SER A 284 1.65 -6.82 50.69
CA SER A 284 1.27 -5.63 51.47
C SER A 284 1.38 -5.88 52.98
N PHE A 285 0.96 -7.06 53.47
CA PHE A 285 1.17 -7.46 54.85
C PHE A 285 2.66 -7.58 55.20
N SER A 286 3.48 -8.25 54.38
CA SER A 286 4.92 -8.37 54.64
C SER A 286 5.64 -7.02 54.58
N LEU A 287 5.26 -6.13 53.66
CA LEU A 287 5.77 -4.76 53.62
C LEU A 287 5.34 -3.95 54.84
N ARG A 288 4.08 -4.07 55.27
CA ARG A 288 3.57 -3.39 56.46
C ARG A 288 4.28 -3.86 57.73
N ASP A 289 4.45 -5.17 57.87
CA ASP A 289 5.11 -5.82 59.01
C ASP A 289 6.60 -5.41 59.10
N LYS A 290 7.31 -5.47 57.97
CA LYS A 290 8.67 -4.93 57.82
C LYS A 290 8.75 -3.42 58.01
N THR A 291 7.69 -2.66 57.74
CA THR A 291 7.64 -1.22 58.03
C THR A 291 7.42 -0.96 59.53
N SER A 292 6.66 -1.80 60.23
CA SER A 292 6.50 -1.71 61.69
C SER A 292 7.69 -2.21 62.49
N SER A 293 8.56 -3.07 61.92
CA SER A 293 9.82 -3.47 62.56
C SER A 293 10.96 -2.45 62.40
N ILE A 294 10.82 -1.46 61.50
CA ILE A 294 11.76 -0.33 61.37
C ILE A 294 11.53 0.68 62.50
N ASP A 295 12.24 0.48 63.60
CA ASP A 295 12.35 1.44 64.68
C ASP A 295 13.28 2.59 64.26
N LEU A 296 12.70 3.61 63.64
CA LEU A 296 13.41 4.82 63.19
C LEU A 296 14.23 5.50 64.28
N ARG A 297 13.90 5.34 65.57
CA ARG A 297 14.71 5.89 66.66
C ARG A 297 15.94 5.02 66.91
N LYS A 298 15.79 3.70 67.06
CA LYS A 298 16.94 2.80 67.26
C LYS A 298 17.91 2.81 66.07
N ASP A 299 17.39 2.89 64.84
CA ASP A 299 18.25 2.96 63.66
C ASP A 299 18.90 4.35 63.48
N ALA A 300 18.23 5.45 63.84
CA ALA A 300 18.89 6.75 63.97
C ALA A 300 19.99 6.73 65.04
N GLU A 301 19.74 6.14 66.21
CA GLU A 301 20.71 6.02 67.31
C GLU A 301 21.93 5.15 66.90
N ARG A 302 21.71 4.02 66.21
CA ARG A 302 22.77 3.21 65.57
C ARG A 302 23.62 4.02 64.59
N LEU A 303 22.98 4.91 63.82
CA LEU A 303 23.62 5.80 62.86
C LEU A 303 24.17 7.09 63.49
N ARG A 304 24.06 7.26 64.82
CA ARG A 304 24.47 8.46 65.59
C ARG A 304 23.75 9.75 65.17
N PHE A 305 22.44 9.66 64.95
CA PHE A 305 21.52 10.79 64.83
C PHE A 305 20.53 10.78 66.01
N LYS A 306 20.12 11.95 66.47
CA LYS A 306 19.06 12.10 67.48
C LYS A 306 17.73 12.38 66.76
N TYR A 307 16.72 11.56 67.03
CA TYR A 307 15.38 11.68 66.45
C TYR A 307 14.42 12.29 67.46
N GLU A 308 14.30 13.62 67.45
CA GLU A 308 13.48 14.38 68.41
C GLU A 308 12.06 14.67 67.91
N LYS A 309 11.88 14.93 66.60
CA LYS A 309 10.56 15.13 65.96
C LYS A 309 10.50 14.46 64.57
N PRO A 310 9.30 14.14 64.06
CA PRO A 310 9.15 13.68 62.67
C PRO A 310 9.73 14.70 61.68
N GLY A 311 10.79 14.31 60.96
CA GLY A 311 11.51 15.15 59.99
C GLY A 311 12.74 15.89 60.52
N GLU A 312 12.93 16.00 61.84
CA GLU A 312 14.12 16.63 62.43
C GLU A 312 15.10 15.58 62.95
N MET A 313 16.07 15.22 62.09
CA MET A 313 17.23 14.40 62.44
C MET A 313 18.42 15.30 62.75
N THR A 314 18.75 15.48 64.03
CA THR A 314 19.98 16.20 64.42
C THR A 314 21.16 15.23 64.41
N ASN A 315 22.19 15.54 63.62
CA ASN A 315 23.36 14.68 63.48
C ASN A 315 24.27 14.82 64.72
N LEU A 316 24.44 13.73 65.48
CA LEU A 316 25.41 13.65 66.59
C LEU A 316 26.77 13.12 66.12
N SER A 317 26.89 12.68 64.87
CA SER A 317 28.19 12.55 64.21
C SER A 317 28.70 13.93 63.81
N SER A 318 29.46 14.55 64.70
CA SER A 318 30.65 15.27 64.25
C SER A 318 31.38 14.33 63.27
N PRO A 319 31.62 14.73 62.00
CA PRO A 319 32.22 13.81 61.05
C PRO A 319 33.61 13.42 61.56
N PRO A 320 33.97 12.12 61.63
CA PRO A 320 35.38 11.78 61.73
C PRO A 320 36.06 12.39 60.52
N SER A 321 37.09 13.21 60.73
CA SER A 321 37.83 13.83 59.64
C SER A 321 38.32 12.72 58.71
N LEU A 322 37.91 12.74 57.44
CA LEU A 322 38.34 11.77 56.43
C LEU A 322 39.85 11.86 56.12
N LEU A 323 40.54 12.79 56.78
CA LEU A 323 41.97 12.87 56.99
C LEU A 323 42.25 12.90 58.51
N GLN A 324 41.98 11.80 59.22
CA GLN A 324 42.52 11.61 60.56
C GLN A 324 44.04 11.50 60.41
N SER A 325 44.77 12.47 60.96
CA SER A 325 46.20 12.57 60.68
C SER A 325 46.96 11.39 61.31
N VAL A 326 48.13 11.05 60.77
CA VAL A 326 49.01 10.03 61.38
C VAL A 326 49.33 10.38 62.84
N HIS A 327 49.38 11.68 63.16
CA HIS A 327 49.54 12.18 64.52
C HIS A 327 48.31 11.86 65.40
N GLN A 328 47.08 12.10 64.94
CA GLN A 328 45.85 11.76 65.68
C GLN A 328 45.67 10.25 65.88
N LEU A 329 46.09 9.43 64.89
CA LEU A 329 46.11 7.97 65.04
C LEU A 329 47.16 7.51 66.07
N LEU A 330 48.31 8.19 66.15
CA LEU A 330 49.31 7.98 67.19
C LEU A 330 48.81 8.42 68.58
N GLU A 331 48.15 9.57 68.69
CA GLU A 331 47.51 10.04 69.93
C GLU A 331 46.45 9.05 70.43
N GLU A 332 45.54 8.59 69.56
CA GLU A 332 44.57 7.56 69.90
C GLU A 332 45.25 6.23 70.32
N SER A 333 46.35 5.85 69.67
CA SER A 333 47.11 4.65 70.03
C SER A 333 47.79 4.80 71.39
N GLN A 334 48.37 5.96 71.69
CA GLN A 334 49.00 6.27 72.97
C GLN A 334 47.96 6.34 74.09
N LEU A 335 46.79 6.93 73.85
CA LEU A 335 45.72 7.02 74.82
C LEU A 335 45.16 5.62 75.17
N LYS A 336 45.03 4.73 74.17
CA LYS A 336 44.69 3.31 74.38
C LYS A 336 45.81 2.53 75.11
N GLN A 337 47.08 2.87 74.86
CA GLN A 337 48.22 2.31 75.60
C GLN A 337 48.18 2.72 77.08
N ILE A 338 47.88 3.99 77.36
CA ILE A 338 47.74 4.55 78.72
C ILE A 338 46.55 3.93 79.45
N GLN A 339 45.40 3.78 78.78
CA GLN A 339 44.21 3.11 79.36
C GLN A 339 44.54 1.66 79.77
N ARG A 340 45.15 0.87 78.88
CA ARG A 340 45.60 -0.49 79.20
C ARG A 340 46.61 -0.53 80.34
N PHE A 341 47.53 0.44 80.43
CA PHE A 341 48.46 0.52 81.54
C PHE A 341 47.75 0.78 82.87
N ILE A 342 46.77 1.69 82.90
CA ILE A 342 45.94 1.97 84.09
C ILE A 342 45.13 0.73 84.50
N GLU A 343 44.52 0.03 83.54
CA GLU A 343 43.80 -1.23 83.78
C GLU A 343 44.74 -2.31 84.34
N THR A 344 45.93 -2.47 83.76
CA THR A 344 46.96 -3.42 84.24
C THR A 344 47.39 -3.09 85.67
N GLN A 345 47.73 -1.83 85.93
CA GLN A 345 48.14 -1.36 87.27
C GLN A 345 47.00 -1.50 88.30
N LYS A 346 45.75 -1.33 87.91
CA LYS A 346 44.59 -1.60 88.78
C LYS A 346 44.53 -3.07 89.16
N HIS A 347 44.68 -3.98 88.20
CA HIS A 347 44.69 -5.43 88.48
C HIS A 347 45.92 -5.88 89.29
N GLU A 348 47.11 -5.31 89.06
CA GLU A 348 48.28 -5.56 89.92
C GLU A 348 48.01 -5.17 91.38
N ASN A 349 47.45 -3.98 91.63
CA ASN A 349 47.06 -3.54 92.98
C ASN A 349 45.97 -4.43 93.61
N GLU A 350 45.01 -4.91 92.80
CA GLU A 350 43.98 -5.87 93.24
C GLU A 350 44.62 -7.21 93.66
N THR A 351 45.55 -7.77 92.86
CA THR A 351 46.26 -9.00 93.21
C THR A 351 47.13 -8.87 94.46
N TRP A 352 47.81 -7.73 94.63
CA TRP A 352 48.60 -7.45 95.84
C TRP A 352 47.72 -7.38 97.10
N SER A 353 46.57 -6.71 97.01
CA SER A 353 45.61 -6.64 98.12
C SER A 353 45.00 -8.01 98.46
N LEU A 354 44.81 -8.88 97.47
CA LEU A 354 44.34 -10.25 97.68
C LEU A 354 45.41 -11.16 98.30
N ASP A 355 46.69 -11.00 97.95
CA ASP A 355 47.78 -11.78 98.56
C ASP A 355 48.01 -11.40 100.03
N ASP A 356 47.96 -10.11 100.40
CA ASP A 356 48.00 -9.69 101.82
C ASP A 356 46.85 -10.32 102.62
N GLN A 357 45.61 -10.27 102.09
CA GLN A 357 44.46 -10.92 102.69
C GLN A 357 44.64 -12.44 102.83
N LEU A 358 45.18 -13.11 101.82
CA LEU A 358 45.47 -14.54 101.83
C LEU A 358 46.55 -14.90 102.85
N ASN A 359 47.60 -14.11 102.98
CA ASN A 359 48.66 -14.29 103.99
C ASN A 359 48.14 -14.03 105.42
N ASN A 360 47.26 -13.04 105.60
CA ASN A 360 46.56 -12.76 106.85
C ASN A 360 45.65 -13.94 107.26
N VAL A 361 44.94 -14.55 106.30
CA VAL A 361 44.14 -15.78 106.51
C VAL A 361 45.03 -16.99 106.83
N ARG A 362 46.15 -17.20 106.11
CA ARG A 362 47.15 -18.24 106.43
C ARG A 362 47.64 -18.13 107.87
N GLN A 363 48.02 -16.93 108.32
CA GLN A 363 48.43 -16.69 109.71
C GLN A 363 47.32 -17.00 110.72
N LYS A 364 46.06 -16.66 110.42
CA LYS A 364 44.91 -17.00 111.28
C LYS A 364 44.69 -18.51 111.37
N ILE A 365 44.83 -19.26 110.28
CA ILE A 365 44.71 -20.73 110.26
C ILE A 365 45.85 -21.36 111.06
N GLU A 366 47.10 -20.94 110.83
CA GLU A 366 48.28 -21.43 111.56
C GLU A 366 48.14 -21.20 113.08
N ASN A 367 47.66 -20.02 113.49
CA ASN A 367 47.36 -19.72 114.90
C ASN A 367 46.23 -20.58 115.51
N GLN A 368 45.33 -21.16 114.70
CA GLN A 368 44.32 -22.12 115.17
C GLN A 368 44.87 -23.55 115.20
N LEU A 369 45.69 -23.94 114.22
CA LEU A 369 46.37 -25.24 114.20
C LEU A 369 47.25 -25.42 115.44
N GLN A 370 48.06 -24.41 115.80
CA GLN A 370 48.89 -24.44 117.01
C GLN A 370 48.10 -24.55 118.32
N LYS A 371 46.89 -23.99 118.39
CA LYS A 371 46.01 -24.10 119.58
C LYS A 371 45.40 -25.48 119.72
N ASN A 372 45.03 -26.10 118.60
CA ASN A 372 44.28 -27.36 118.58
C ASN A 372 45.19 -28.60 118.62
N PHE A 373 46.37 -28.56 118.01
CA PHE A 373 47.29 -29.70 117.92
C PHE A 373 48.51 -29.55 118.82
N LYS A 374 48.40 -30.07 120.06
CA LYS A 374 49.48 -30.05 121.07
C LYS A 374 50.65 -31.02 120.79
N GLN A 375 50.57 -31.87 119.77
CA GLN A 375 51.57 -32.89 119.46
C GLN A 375 52.21 -32.60 118.09
N THR A 376 53.55 -32.57 118.05
CA THR A 376 54.32 -32.06 116.89
C THR A 376 54.01 -32.78 115.58
N GLU A 377 53.79 -34.10 115.61
CA GLU A 377 53.54 -34.90 114.40
C GLU A 377 52.12 -34.77 113.84
N SER A 378 51.11 -34.51 114.68
CA SER A 378 49.76 -34.22 114.17
C SER A 378 49.67 -32.78 113.65
N LEU A 379 50.34 -31.82 114.30
CA LEU A 379 50.46 -30.44 113.81
C LEU A 379 51.15 -30.38 112.43
N LYS A 380 52.26 -31.11 112.22
CA LYS A 380 52.93 -31.23 110.91
C LYS A 380 51.98 -31.73 109.82
N LYS A 381 51.26 -32.83 110.07
CA LYS A 381 50.32 -33.42 109.10
C LYS A 381 49.14 -32.50 108.80
N ALA A 382 48.63 -31.77 109.80
CA ALA A 382 47.56 -30.81 109.62
C ALA A 382 47.98 -29.60 108.75
N ARG A 383 49.20 -29.06 108.97
CA ARG A 383 49.77 -28.02 108.08
C ARG A 383 49.89 -28.52 106.64
N LEU A 384 50.48 -29.70 106.44
CA LEU A 384 50.70 -30.27 105.11
C LEU A 384 49.39 -30.50 104.34
N LEU A 385 48.32 -30.93 105.04
CA LEU A 385 46.99 -31.07 104.45
C LEU A 385 46.38 -29.72 104.04
N VAL A 386 46.49 -28.69 104.89
CA VAL A 386 46.03 -27.33 104.56
C VAL A 386 46.80 -26.74 103.39
N GLU A 387 48.10 -26.99 103.29
CA GLU A 387 48.94 -26.56 102.18
C GLU A 387 48.53 -27.23 100.86
N TYR A 388 48.29 -28.55 100.85
CA TYR A 388 47.80 -29.27 99.68
C TYR A 388 46.37 -28.88 99.27
N GLU A 389 45.44 -28.66 100.21
CA GLU A 389 44.08 -28.20 99.87
C GLU A 389 44.07 -26.76 99.33
N LEU A 390 44.98 -25.90 99.83
CA LEU A 390 45.18 -24.56 99.29
C LEU A 390 45.79 -24.60 97.89
N GLU A 391 46.82 -25.43 97.65
CA GLU A 391 47.37 -25.60 96.31
C GLU A 391 46.33 -26.18 95.35
N LEU A 392 45.61 -27.23 95.73
CA LEU A 392 44.55 -27.85 94.93
C LEU A 392 43.45 -26.84 94.56
N SER A 393 43.07 -25.97 95.51
CA SER A 393 42.12 -24.88 95.26
C SER A 393 42.69 -23.84 94.30
N GLY A 394 43.97 -23.50 94.42
CA GLY A 394 44.69 -22.61 93.49
C GLY A 394 44.79 -23.19 92.08
N LYS A 395 45.13 -24.48 91.91
CA LYS A 395 45.15 -25.15 90.60
C LYS A 395 43.75 -25.20 89.98
N ARG A 396 42.70 -25.45 90.78
CA ARG A 396 41.30 -25.42 90.33
C ARG A 396 40.91 -24.05 89.81
N ALA A 397 41.20 -22.98 90.57
CA ALA A 397 40.91 -21.61 90.15
C ALA A 397 41.68 -21.23 88.87
N ALA A 398 42.98 -21.54 88.80
CA ALA A 398 43.79 -21.31 87.60
C ALA A 398 43.25 -22.07 86.38
N LEU A 399 42.80 -23.33 86.54
CA LEU A 399 42.17 -24.10 85.47
C LEU A 399 40.89 -23.44 84.96
N THR A 400 40.03 -22.92 85.85
CA THR A 400 38.83 -22.15 85.44
C THR A 400 39.23 -20.92 84.63
N CYS A 401 40.19 -20.12 85.11
CA CYS A 401 40.66 -18.94 84.37
C CYS A 401 41.24 -19.28 82.99
N CYS A 402 41.99 -20.39 82.86
CA CYS A 402 42.48 -20.85 81.55
C CYS A 402 41.36 -21.31 80.60
N ILE A 403 40.25 -21.85 81.12
CA ILE A 403 39.07 -22.22 80.33
C ILE A 403 38.33 -20.95 79.86
N ASP A 404 38.14 -19.98 80.75
CA ASP A 404 37.52 -18.69 80.41
C ASP A 404 38.36 -17.91 79.37
N GLU A 405 39.69 -17.93 79.51
CA GLU A 405 40.61 -17.35 78.52
C GLU A 405 40.52 -18.07 77.16
N ASP A 406 40.52 -19.40 77.13
CA ASP A 406 40.39 -20.19 75.88
C ASP A 406 39.06 -19.90 75.16
N GLU A 407 37.93 -19.81 75.87
CA GLU A 407 36.65 -19.41 75.27
C GLU A 407 36.67 -17.96 74.74
N THR A 408 37.20 -16.99 75.49
CA THR A 408 37.32 -15.62 74.95
C THR A 408 38.31 -15.51 73.79
N LEU A 409 39.31 -16.39 73.71
CA LEU A 409 40.21 -16.49 72.55
C LEU A 409 39.51 -17.12 71.34
N LYS A 410 38.72 -18.18 71.53
CA LYS A 410 37.85 -18.76 70.48
C LYS A 410 36.89 -17.71 69.92
N GLU A 411 36.21 -16.94 70.77
CA GLU A 411 35.33 -15.84 70.34
C GLU A 411 36.09 -14.78 69.52
N ARG A 412 37.28 -14.37 69.98
CA ARG A 412 38.14 -13.40 69.26
C ARG A 412 38.59 -13.93 67.90
N ILE A 413 38.92 -15.22 67.79
CA ILE A 413 39.27 -15.89 66.53
C ILE A 413 38.07 -15.90 65.58
N VAL A 414 36.89 -16.33 66.04
CA VAL A 414 35.66 -16.34 65.23
C VAL A 414 35.29 -14.93 64.75
N LYS A 415 35.42 -13.92 65.61
CA LYS A 415 35.22 -12.51 65.25
C LYS A 415 36.25 -12.03 64.21
N SER A 416 37.53 -12.31 64.42
CA SER A 416 38.61 -11.94 63.50
C SER A 416 38.44 -12.59 62.11
N LEU A 417 37.97 -13.85 62.05
CA LEU A 417 37.64 -14.52 60.79
C LEU A 417 36.47 -13.83 60.07
N ARG A 418 35.38 -13.49 60.78
CA ARG A 418 34.26 -12.73 60.21
C ARG A 418 34.69 -11.35 59.70
N ASP A 419 35.54 -10.64 60.44
CA ASP A 419 36.07 -9.33 60.05
C ASP A 419 37.00 -9.43 58.82
N LYS A 420 37.82 -10.48 58.73
CA LYS A 420 38.63 -10.83 57.55
C LYS A 420 37.75 -11.08 56.32
N ASP A 421 36.70 -11.89 56.46
CA ASP A 421 35.82 -12.24 55.34
C ASP A 421 35.00 -11.04 54.87
N MET A 422 34.57 -10.18 55.80
CA MET A 422 33.96 -8.88 55.48
C MET A 422 34.96 -7.95 54.75
N LEU A 423 36.24 -7.95 55.12
CA LEU A 423 37.27 -7.15 54.46
C LEU A 423 37.56 -7.66 53.04
N VAL A 424 37.64 -8.98 52.83
CA VAL A 424 37.78 -9.60 51.50
C VAL A 424 36.55 -9.28 50.62
N ALA A 425 35.33 -9.38 51.16
CA ALA A 425 34.12 -9.01 50.43
C ALA A 425 34.06 -7.51 50.07
N LYS A 426 34.56 -6.63 50.94
CA LYS A 426 34.72 -5.18 50.64
C LYS A 426 35.76 -4.95 49.56
N TYR A 427 36.90 -5.65 49.61
CA TYR A 427 37.96 -5.56 48.60
C TYR A 427 37.46 -6.01 47.22
N GLN A 428 36.70 -7.11 47.13
CA GLN A 428 36.12 -7.57 45.87
C GLN A 428 35.16 -6.53 45.28
N LYS A 429 34.26 -5.96 46.09
CA LYS A 429 33.35 -4.88 45.62
C LYS A 429 34.10 -3.65 45.09
N ILE A 430 35.29 -3.35 45.63
CA ILE A 430 36.16 -2.27 45.12
C ILE A 430 36.81 -2.65 43.78
N GLN A 431 37.21 -3.92 43.59
CA GLN A 431 37.70 -4.43 42.30
C GLN A 431 36.59 -4.39 41.24
N ASP A 432 35.40 -4.87 41.57
CA ASP A 432 34.24 -4.88 40.66
C ASP A 432 33.87 -3.45 40.23
N PHE A 433 33.85 -2.51 41.19
CA PHE A 433 33.60 -1.08 40.92
C PHE A 433 34.66 -0.48 39.98
N ARG A 434 35.95 -0.80 40.16
CA ARG A 434 37.03 -0.36 39.25
C ARG A 434 36.80 -0.87 37.84
N GLN A 435 36.50 -2.16 37.67
CA GLN A 435 36.20 -2.74 36.35
C GLN A 435 35.00 -2.05 35.68
N ILE A 436 33.94 -1.73 36.44
CA ILE A 436 32.77 -1.00 35.94
C ILE A 436 33.14 0.45 35.55
N ALA A 437 34.00 1.11 36.33
CA ALA A 437 34.49 2.46 36.02
C ALA A 437 35.33 2.46 34.73
N ASP A 438 36.25 1.50 34.55
CA ASP A 438 37.06 1.37 33.34
C ASP A 438 36.21 1.03 32.10
N LYS A 439 35.21 0.14 32.23
CA LYS A 439 34.22 -0.13 31.17
C LYS A 439 33.48 1.16 30.76
N LYS A 440 32.99 1.94 31.72
CA LYS A 440 32.31 3.23 31.46
C LYS A 440 33.24 4.26 30.83
N GLN A 441 34.49 4.39 31.32
CA GLN A 441 35.46 5.34 30.80
C GLN A 441 35.88 5.00 29.36
N ASN A 442 36.00 3.70 29.03
CA ASN A 442 36.23 3.26 27.65
C ASN A 442 35.02 3.58 26.73
N LEU A 443 33.79 3.36 27.19
CA LEU A 443 32.59 3.72 26.43
C LEU A 443 32.50 5.24 26.20
N ILE A 444 32.85 6.06 27.19
CA ILE A 444 32.94 7.52 27.04
C ILE A 444 33.99 7.92 25.98
N ARG A 445 35.19 7.33 25.99
CA ARG A 445 36.22 7.56 24.95
C ARG A 445 35.71 7.21 23.55
N VAL A 446 34.98 6.10 23.40
CA VAL A 446 34.39 5.68 22.11
C VAL A 446 33.33 6.67 21.64
N LEU A 447 32.42 7.11 22.52
CA LEU A 447 31.39 8.11 22.19
C LEU A 447 32.01 9.46 21.79
N ILE A 448 33.05 9.92 22.49
CA ILE A 448 33.77 11.15 22.12
C ILE A 448 34.37 11.02 20.70
N LYS A 449 35.02 9.89 20.39
CA LYS A 449 35.57 9.64 19.05
C LYS A 449 34.49 9.55 17.96
N GLN A 450 33.34 8.92 18.26
CA GLN A 450 32.21 8.85 17.33
C GLN A 450 31.59 10.23 17.07
N ASN A 451 31.43 11.05 18.12
CA ASN A 451 30.88 12.41 18.01
C ASN A 451 31.81 13.35 17.22
N ALA A 452 33.12 13.32 17.51
CA ALA A 452 34.12 14.06 16.74
C ALA A 452 34.09 13.70 15.24
N ASN A 453 33.95 12.41 14.92
CA ASN A 453 33.81 11.94 13.54
C ASN A 453 32.45 12.27 12.91
N ALA A 454 31.39 12.46 13.70
CA ALA A 454 30.04 12.72 13.19
C ALA A 454 29.99 14.06 12.43
N LYS A 455 30.64 15.12 12.97
CA LYS A 455 30.74 16.40 12.25
C LYS A 455 31.41 16.24 10.89
N SER A 456 32.60 15.62 10.84
CA SER A 456 33.34 15.42 9.58
C SER A 456 32.56 14.59 8.55
N ARG A 457 31.68 13.69 8.99
CA ARG A 457 30.78 12.93 8.09
C ARG A 457 29.65 13.79 7.53
N LEU A 458 29.02 14.63 8.36
CA LEU A 458 28.00 15.57 7.91
C LEU A 458 28.59 16.61 6.94
N ASP A 459 29.78 17.14 7.25
CA ASP A 459 30.50 18.07 6.39
C ASP A 459 30.81 17.44 5.01
N GLU A 460 31.10 16.12 4.95
CA GLU A 460 31.32 15.41 3.68
C GLU A 460 30.01 15.14 2.92
N GLN A 461 28.98 14.63 3.58
CA GLN A 461 27.68 14.40 2.95
C GLN A 461 27.07 15.70 2.42
N GLN A 462 27.30 16.83 3.09
CA GLN A 462 26.91 18.15 2.59
C GLN A 462 27.69 18.53 1.32
N ARG A 463 29.00 18.24 1.24
CA ARG A 463 29.79 18.43 0.01
C ARG A 463 29.29 17.55 -1.14
N GLU A 464 29.01 16.28 -0.88
CA GLU A 464 28.48 15.34 -1.88
C GLU A 464 27.14 15.82 -2.45
N ILE A 465 26.20 16.21 -1.57
CA ILE A 465 24.89 16.75 -1.96
C ILE A 465 25.03 18.05 -2.73
N GLN A 466 25.90 18.98 -2.29
CA GLN A 466 26.16 20.23 -3.02
C GLN A 466 26.75 19.96 -4.42
N GLN A 467 27.69 19.04 -4.56
CA GLN A 467 28.23 18.65 -5.86
C GLN A 467 27.19 17.98 -6.76
N TYR A 468 26.31 17.14 -6.21
CA TYR A 468 25.22 16.52 -6.97
C TYR A 468 24.23 17.57 -7.50
N ILE A 469 23.77 18.46 -6.62
CA ILE A 469 22.88 19.58 -6.97
C ILE A 469 23.52 20.48 -8.03
N GLN A 470 24.80 20.83 -7.85
CA GLN A 470 25.55 21.66 -8.80
C GLN A 470 25.70 20.98 -10.17
N ARG A 471 26.03 19.68 -10.23
CA ARG A 471 26.13 18.94 -11.50
C ARG A 471 24.79 18.88 -12.23
N SER A 472 23.70 18.62 -11.51
CA SER A 472 22.34 18.48 -12.06
C SER A 472 21.74 19.81 -12.54
N LEU A 473 21.98 20.93 -11.83
CA LEU A 473 21.49 22.24 -12.25
C LEU A 473 22.34 22.89 -13.34
N LEU A 474 23.67 22.73 -13.32
CA LEU A 474 24.54 23.39 -14.30
C LEU A 474 24.53 22.73 -15.68
N SER A 475 24.28 21.42 -15.79
CA SER A 475 24.07 20.76 -17.09
C SER A 475 22.92 21.43 -17.85
N HIS A 476 21.76 21.52 -17.19
CA HIS A 476 20.55 22.07 -17.78
C HIS A 476 20.59 23.60 -17.92
N GLN A 477 21.44 24.32 -17.18
CA GLN A 477 21.61 25.77 -17.38
C GLN A 477 22.20 26.11 -18.76
N ILE A 478 23.17 25.32 -19.25
CA ILE A 478 23.80 25.55 -20.56
C ILE A 478 22.80 25.21 -21.67
N GLU A 479 22.11 24.07 -21.56
CA GLU A 479 21.06 23.65 -22.49
C GLU A 479 19.90 24.67 -22.55
N THR A 480 19.41 25.14 -21.40
CA THR A 480 18.33 26.14 -21.34
C THR A 480 18.75 27.45 -22.00
N LYS A 481 19.99 27.93 -21.76
CA LYS A 481 20.51 29.14 -22.40
C LYS A 481 20.67 28.97 -23.92
N SER A 482 21.12 27.81 -24.40
CA SER A 482 21.21 27.56 -25.85
C SER A 482 19.83 27.47 -26.50
N LEU A 483 18.84 26.87 -25.83
CA LEU A 483 17.43 26.87 -26.25
C LEU A 483 16.82 28.27 -26.27
N THR A 484 17.06 29.11 -25.25
CA THR A 484 16.56 30.50 -25.22
C THR A 484 17.17 31.33 -26.35
N ASN A 485 18.49 31.21 -26.58
CA ASN A 485 19.15 31.91 -27.68
C ASN A 485 18.69 31.40 -29.05
N GLY A 486 18.47 30.09 -29.19
CA GLY A 486 17.90 29.48 -30.41
C GLY A 486 16.49 29.96 -30.70
N LEU A 487 15.60 29.96 -29.69
CA LEU A 487 14.24 30.49 -29.80
C LEU A 487 14.23 31.98 -30.16
N HIS A 488 15.14 32.77 -29.60
CA HIS A 488 15.27 34.19 -29.96
C HIS A 488 15.70 34.36 -31.43
N GLY A 489 16.66 33.56 -31.90
CA GLY A 489 17.07 33.52 -33.31
C GLY A 489 15.95 33.07 -34.25
N CYS A 490 15.17 32.07 -33.88
CA CYS A 490 13.97 31.65 -34.63
C CYS A 490 12.94 32.78 -34.72
N MET A 491 12.63 33.43 -33.59
CA MET A 491 11.65 34.52 -33.55
C MET A 491 12.07 35.72 -34.42
N ILE A 492 13.36 36.04 -34.48
CA ILE A 492 13.90 37.06 -35.40
C ILE A 492 13.75 36.59 -36.86
N SER A 493 14.15 35.35 -37.17
CA SER A 493 14.03 34.80 -38.53
C SER A 493 12.57 34.71 -39.02
N GLU A 494 11.63 34.44 -38.11
CA GLU A 494 10.19 34.48 -38.38
C GLU A 494 9.71 35.91 -38.66
N MET A 495 10.11 36.88 -37.82
CA MET A 495 9.79 38.30 -38.03
C MET A 495 10.29 38.80 -39.39
N ASP A 496 11.54 38.51 -39.76
CA ASP A 496 12.12 38.93 -41.04
C ASP A 496 11.35 38.33 -42.24
N LYS A 497 10.97 37.05 -42.17
CA LYS A 497 10.15 36.38 -43.20
C LYS A 497 8.75 36.98 -43.31
N PHE A 498 8.12 37.32 -42.19
CA PHE A 498 6.82 38.01 -42.19
C PHE A 498 6.92 39.44 -42.74
N VAL A 499 8.00 40.18 -42.45
CA VAL A 499 8.25 41.53 -43.00
C VAL A 499 8.45 41.48 -44.53
N GLY A 500 9.03 40.40 -45.06
CA GLY A 500 9.14 40.17 -46.50
C GLY A 500 7.82 39.87 -47.24
N LEU A 501 6.71 39.64 -46.54
CA LEU A 501 5.45 39.18 -47.16
C LEU A 501 4.58 40.35 -47.62
N THR A 502 4.59 40.61 -48.94
CA THR A 502 3.81 41.70 -49.55
C THR A 502 2.31 41.39 -49.63
N LEU A 503 1.46 42.35 -49.23
CA LEU A 503 0.00 42.22 -49.17
C LEU A 503 -0.68 41.62 -50.43
N PRO A 504 -0.27 41.94 -51.68
CA PRO A 504 -0.90 41.36 -52.89
C PRO A 504 -0.88 39.82 -52.96
N CYS A 505 -0.02 39.15 -52.20
CA CYS A 505 0.07 37.69 -52.15
C CYS A 505 -1.02 37.03 -51.30
N LEU A 506 -1.71 37.81 -50.47
CA LEU A 506 -2.86 37.36 -49.67
C LEU A 506 -4.19 37.77 -50.33
N LEU A 507 -4.16 38.50 -51.46
CA LEU A 507 -5.35 38.94 -52.16
C LEU A 507 -5.77 37.90 -53.20
N PHE A 508 -7.05 37.50 -53.13
CA PHE A 508 -7.67 36.56 -54.06
C PHE A 508 -8.92 37.19 -54.68
N SER A 509 -9.05 37.08 -56.01
CA SER A 509 -10.22 37.55 -56.75
C SER A 509 -11.31 36.47 -56.79
N LYS A 510 -12.56 36.90 -56.58
CA LYS A 510 -13.75 36.13 -56.95
C LYS A 510 -14.22 36.59 -58.34
N GLN A 511 -13.87 35.82 -59.36
CA GLN A 511 -14.42 36.02 -60.70
C GLN A 511 -15.85 35.46 -60.75
N THR A 512 -16.82 36.23 -61.25
CA THR A 512 -18.27 35.94 -61.08
C THR A 512 -18.73 34.59 -61.63
N ASP A 513 -18.07 34.06 -62.65
CA ASP A 513 -18.44 32.80 -63.33
C ASP A 513 -17.56 31.60 -62.93
N SER A 514 -16.60 31.77 -62.02
CA SER A 514 -15.71 30.70 -61.54
C SER A 514 -15.88 30.46 -60.03
N PRO A 515 -16.08 29.21 -59.57
CA PRO A 515 -16.06 28.90 -58.13
C PRO A 515 -14.64 28.96 -57.53
N PHE A 516 -13.58 28.98 -58.35
CA PHE A 516 -12.20 29.01 -57.87
C PHE A 516 -11.68 30.44 -57.74
N LYS A 517 -11.28 30.79 -56.51
CA LYS A 517 -10.53 32.00 -56.18
C LYS A 517 -9.17 31.98 -56.86
N VAL A 518 -8.85 33.00 -57.65
CA VAL A 518 -7.52 33.15 -58.29
C VAL A 518 -6.72 34.19 -57.50
N ALA A 519 -5.45 33.92 -57.19
CA ALA A 519 -4.59 34.90 -56.53
C ALA A 519 -4.40 36.12 -57.44
N VAL A 520 -4.44 37.34 -56.88
CA VAL A 520 -4.37 38.57 -57.70
C VAL A 520 -3.04 38.68 -58.45
N MET A 521 -1.95 38.15 -57.89
CA MET A 521 -0.65 38.04 -58.56
C MET A 521 -0.69 37.17 -59.83
N ASP A 522 -1.54 36.14 -59.85
CA ASP A 522 -1.65 35.17 -60.94
C ASP A 522 -2.53 35.71 -62.09
N MET A 523 -3.33 36.75 -61.84
CA MET A 523 -4.08 37.48 -62.86
C MET A 523 -3.23 38.51 -63.63
N SER A 524 -1.94 38.66 -63.30
CA SER A 524 -1.03 39.55 -64.03
C SER A 524 -0.70 38.96 -65.42
N ILE A 525 -0.63 39.83 -66.43
CA ILE A 525 -0.28 39.43 -67.81
C ILE A 525 1.21 39.03 -67.91
N ASN A 526 2.06 39.52 -67.01
CA ASN A 526 3.51 39.32 -67.01
C ASN A 526 3.96 38.12 -66.14
N GLN A 527 3.24 36.99 -66.21
CA GLN A 527 3.47 35.82 -65.32
C GLN A 527 4.90 35.26 -65.35
N THR A 528 5.59 35.37 -66.49
CA THR A 528 6.90 34.74 -66.73
C THR A 528 8.11 35.64 -66.50
N THR A 529 7.91 36.96 -66.34
CA THR A 529 8.98 37.96 -66.20
C THR A 529 8.92 38.74 -64.88
N ASN A 530 7.83 38.61 -64.12
CA ASN A 530 7.65 39.33 -62.86
C ASN A 530 8.44 38.67 -61.70
N LEU A 531 9.72 39.04 -61.56
CA LEU A 531 10.59 38.62 -60.46
C LEU A 531 9.98 38.86 -59.08
N VAL A 532 9.18 39.92 -58.90
CA VAL A 532 8.51 40.23 -57.64
C VAL A 532 7.51 39.12 -57.28
N ALA A 533 6.76 38.59 -58.26
CA ALA A 533 5.81 37.51 -58.04
C ALA A 533 6.47 36.17 -57.69
N ILE A 534 7.70 35.93 -58.16
CA ILE A 534 8.48 34.74 -57.81
C ILE A 534 9.02 34.88 -56.39
N ALA A 535 9.68 36.00 -56.08
CA ALA A 535 10.21 36.29 -54.75
C ALA A 535 9.10 36.30 -53.68
N SER A 536 7.93 36.84 -53.99
CA SER A 536 6.82 36.95 -53.04
C SER A 536 6.08 35.61 -52.83
N ARG A 537 6.03 34.73 -53.84
CA ARG A 537 5.61 33.33 -53.65
C ARG A 537 6.59 32.56 -52.76
N GLN A 538 7.90 32.80 -52.91
CA GLN A 538 8.91 32.17 -52.08
C GLN A 538 8.83 32.65 -50.62
N ALA A 539 8.70 33.97 -50.38
CA ALA A 539 8.45 34.50 -49.03
C ALA A 539 7.19 33.92 -48.37
N LEU A 540 6.11 33.70 -49.14
CA LEU A 540 4.88 33.06 -48.65
C LEU A 540 5.10 31.57 -48.29
N HIS A 541 5.89 30.84 -49.08
CA HIS A 541 6.31 29.47 -48.76
C HIS A 541 7.22 29.43 -47.51
N ASP A 542 8.12 30.39 -47.35
CA ASP A 542 9.03 30.45 -46.20
C ASP A 542 8.26 30.75 -44.91
N VAL A 543 7.24 31.63 -44.96
CA VAL A 543 6.29 31.85 -43.86
C VAL A 543 5.48 30.58 -43.54
N PHE A 544 4.99 29.84 -44.54
CA PHE A 544 4.35 28.54 -44.31
C PHE A 544 5.27 27.54 -43.61
N SER A 545 6.54 27.48 -44.01
CA SER A 545 7.53 26.56 -43.40
C SER A 545 7.80 26.87 -41.93
N CYS A 546 7.85 28.16 -41.56
CA CYS A 546 8.00 28.61 -40.17
C CYS A 546 6.76 28.30 -39.32
N LEU A 547 5.57 28.60 -39.83
CA LEU A 547 4.30 28.36 -39.12
C LEU A 547 3.89 26.88 -39.02
N GLN A 548 4.66 25.96 -39.63
CA GLN A 548 4.25 24.57 -39.90
C GLN A 548 2.85 24.50 -40.54
N PHE A 549 2.55 25.45 -41.43
CA PHE A 549 1.21 25.64 -41.96
C PHE A 549 0.77 24.42 -42.80
N PRO A 550 -0.36 23.75 -42.48
CA PRO A 550 -0.74 22.52 -43.16
C PRO A 550 -1.00 22.73 -44.67
N ALA A 551 -0.28 21.99 -45.51
CA ALA A 551 -0.32 22.14 -46.98
C ALA A 551 -1.68 21.86 -47.66
N TYR A 552 -2.70 21.42 -46.91
CA TYR A 552 -4.08 21.26 -47.38
C TYR A 552 -4.97 22.50 -47.11
N LEU A 553 -4.47 23.51 -46.39
CA LEU A 553 -5.21 24.75 -46.10
C LEU A 553 -4.90 25.85 -47.12
N ALA A 554 -5.86 26.73 -47.36
CA ALA A 554 -5.69 27.87 -48.25
C ALA A 554 -4.89 29.01 -47.57
N PRO A 555 -4.06 29.81 -48.30
CA PRO A 555 -3.25 30.88 -47.72
C PRO A 555 -4.06 31.95 -46.95
N GLU A 556 -5.33 32.15 -47.30
CA GLU A 556 -6.25 33.02 -46.57
C GLU A 556 -6.53 32.59 -45.12
N LEU A 557 -6.21 31.34 -44.75
CA LEU A 557 -6.35 30.79 -43.41
C LEU A 557 -5.11 30.95 -42.52
N ILE A 558 -4.02 31.58 -43.02
CA ILE A 558 -2.82 31.90 -42.23
C ILE A 558 -3.20 32.64 -40.95
N MET A 559 -4.06 33.67 -41.04
CA MET A 559 -4.40 34.49 -39.88
C MET A 559 -5.18 33.71 -38.82
N SER A 560 -6.07 32.80 -39.21
CA SER A 560 -6.74 31.87 -38.28
C SER A 560 -5.75 30.91 -37.60
N HIS A 561 -4.83 30.32 -38.37
CA HIS A 561 -3.79 29.43 -37.84
C HIS A 561 -2.88 30.17 -36.84
N CYS A 562 -2.41 31.38 -37.18
CA CYS A 562 -1.64 32.23 -36.28
C CYS A 562 -2.41 32.62 -35.01
N LEU A 563 -3.74 32.80 -35.08
CA LEU A 563 -4.57 33.04 -33.91
C LEU A 563 -4.72 31.79 -33.03
N GLU A 564 -4.88 30.60 -33.62
CA GLU A 564 -4.91 29.32 -32.90
C GLU A 564 -3.57 29.02 -32.20
N GLU A 565 -2.43 29.18 -32.88
CA GLU A 565 -1.12 29.02 -32.24
C GLU A 565 -0.87 30.06 -31.15
N LYS A 566 -1.32 31.31 -31.33
CA LYS A 566 -1.25 32.34 -30.29
C LYS A 566 -2.16 32.03 -29.09
N LEU A 567 -3.27 31.35 -29.28
CA LEU A 567 -4.13 30.84 -28.19
C LEU A 567 -3.49 29.66 -27.47
N LYS A 568 -2.88 28.71 -28.20
CA LYS A 568 -2.10 27.59 -27.61
C LYS A 568 -0.92 28.12 -26.77
N SER A 569 -0.14 29.06 -27.32
CA SER A 569 0.95 29.75 -26.62
C SER A 569 0.47 30.46 -25.35
N LYS A 570 -0.64 31.21 -25.41
CA LYS A 570 -1.24 31.84 -24.21
C LYS A 570 -1.71 30.82 -23.17
N ASN A 571 -2.26 29.68 -23.59
CA ASN A 571 -2.70 28.63 -22.67
C ASN A 571 -1.50 28.00 -21.94
N ILE A 572 -0.41 27.70 -22.65
CA ILE A 572 0.84 27.20 -22.07
C ILE A 572 1.43 28.24 -21.09
N SER A 573 1.47 29.52 -21.49
CA SER A 573 1.90 30.61 -20.61
C SER A 573 1.05 30.70 -19.34
N ALA A 574 -0.28 30.57 -19.44
CA ALA A 574 -1.18 30.58 -18.28
C ALA A 574 -0.99 29.36 -17.36
N GLN A 575 -0.63 28.20 -17.90
CA GLN A 575 -0.29 27.00 -17.12
C GLN A 575 1.04 27.18 -16.36
N LEU A 576 2.06 27.77 -16.99
CA LEU A 576 3.32 28.13 -16.32
C LEU A 576 3.10 29.18 -15.22
N ASP A 577 2.35 30.25 -15.53
CA ASP A 577 1.92 31.28 -14.58
C ASP A 577 1.22 30.70 -13.34
N HIS A 578 0.41 29.65 -13.52
CA HIS A 578 -0.26 28.94 -12.43
C HIS A 578 0.72 28.07 -11.63
N HIS A 579 1.67 27.42 -12.29
CA HIS A 579 2.71 26.62 -11.65
C HIS A 579 3.63 27.50 -10.76
N ASP A 580 4.07 28.65 -11.25
CA ASP A 580 4.89 29.60 -10.48
C ASP A 580 4.12 30.19 -9.29
N LYS A 581 2.82 30.47 -9.46
CA LYS A 581 1.96 30.91 -8.35
C LYS A 581 1.76 29.82 -7.29
N MET A 582 1.69 28.55 -7.69
CA MET A 582 1.69 27.41 -6.77
C MET A 582 3.03 27.32 -6.01
N LEU A 583 4.17 27.37 -6.73
CA LEU A 583 5.51 27.35 -6.12
C LEU A 583 5.70 28.51 -5.11
N HIS A 584 5.26 29.72 -5.45
CA HIS A 584 5.28 30.86 -4.54
C HIS A 584 4.31 30.74 -3.35
N HIS A 585 3.19 30.04 -3.49
CA HIS A 585 2.26 29.77 -2.39
C HIS A 585 2.86 28.78 -1.38
N PHE A 586 3.53 27.72 -1.87
CA PHE A 586 4.31 26.83 -1.01
C PHE A 586 5.49 27.55 -0.36
N GLY A 587 6.25 28.35 -1.13
CA GLY A 587 7.39 29.13 -0.65
C GLY A 587 7.05 30.26 0.34
N ARG A 588 5.77 30.59 0.55
CA ARG A 588 5.31 31.49 1.63
C ARG A 588 4.78 30.76 2.87
N ARG A 589 4.57 29.44 2.80
CA ARG A 589 4.13 28.60 3.94
C ARG A 589 5.28 27.99 4.73
N THR A 590 6.53 28.24 4.35
CA THR A 590 7.72 27.75 5.06
C THR A 590 8.03 28.57 6.33
N GLY A 591 7.08 28.58 7.28
CA GLY A 591 7.41 28.72 8.69
C GLY A 591 7.86 27.37 9.23
N ASP A 592 8.93 27.33 10.03
CA ASP A 592 9.69 26.13 10.40
C ASP A 592 8.93 25.06 11.25
N LYS A 593 7.61 25.21 11.39
CA LYS A 593 6.71 24.26 12.07
C LYS A 593 5.61 23.72 11.15
N ASP A 594 5.09 24.55 10.24
CA ASP A 594 4.00 24.18 9.32
C ASP A 594 4.45 23.19 8.24
N VAL A 595 5.75 23.18 7.89
CA VAL A 595 6.29 22.38 6.77
C VAL A 595 5.98 20.89 6.92
N VAL A 596 6.04 20.33 8.13
CA VAL A 596 5.77 18.90 8.36
C VAL A 596 4.28 18.58 8.20
N GLU A 597 3.40 19.45 8.68
CA GLU A 597 1.94 19.27 8.57
C GLU A 597 1.46 19.46 7.12
N VAL A 598 1.99 20.47 6.42
CA VAL A 598 1.75 20.68 4.97
C VAL A 598 2.27 19.51 4.12
N ILE A 599 3.42 18.90 4.46
CA ILE A 599 3.90 17.68 3.78
C ILE A 599 2.96 16.49 4.06
N ILE A 600 2.50 16.32 5.31
CA ILE A 600 1.57 15.26 5.68
C ILE A 600 0.26 15.39 4.91
N ASP A 601 -0.30 16.59 4.79
CA ASP A 601 -1.54 16.83 4.04
C ASP A 601 -1.34 16.71 2.52
N LEU A 602 -0.23 17.20 1.98
CA LEU A 602 0.10 16.98 0.56
C LEU A 602 0.25 15.48 0.23
N CYS A 603 0.84 14.69 1.14
CA CYS A 603 0.92 13.24 0.99
C CYS A 603 -0.46 12.56 1.06
N LYS A 604 -1.42 13.08 1.86
CA LYS A 604 -2.82 12.61 1.84
C LYS A 604 -3.49 12.94 0.51
N ASP A 605 -3.37 14.18 0.03
CA ASP A 605 -3.99 14.66 -1.21
C ASP A 605 -3.46 13.91 -2.44
N ILE A 606 -2.14 13.65 -2.49
CA ILE A 606 -1.53 12.80 -3.54
C ILE A 606 -2.05 11.37 -3.43
N SER A 607 -2.07 10.77 -2.23
CA SER A 607 -2.60 9.40 -2.04
C SER A 607 -4.08 9.28 -2.42
N GLU A 608 -4.89 10.30 -2.12
CA GLU A 608 -6.28 10.43 -2.55
C GLU A 608 -6.39 10.56 -4.08
N HIS A 609 -5.52 11.36 -4.72
CA HIS A 609 -5.50 11.53 -6.17
C HIS A 609 -5.11 10.23 -6.88
N ASP A 610 -4.01 9.60 -6.47
CA ASP A 610 -3.51 8.36 -7.04
C ASP A 610 -4.53 7.24 -6.88
N ARG A 611 -5.20 7.13 -5.72
CA ARG A 611 -6.33 6.21 -5.55
C ARG A 611 -7.46 6.49 -6.52
N LYS A 612 -7.89 7.75 -6.67
CA LYS A 612 -8.95 8.15 -7.63
C LYS A 612 -8.56 7.88 -9.09
N GLN A 613 -7.27 7.96 -9.44
CA GLN A 613 -6.77 7.57 -10.77
C GLN A 613 -6.73 6.05 -10.93
N LEU A 614 -6.27 5.30 -9.94
CA LEU A 614 -6.26 3.83 -9.95
C LEU A 614 -7.69 3.27 -10.07
N ASP A 615 -8.62 3.74 -9.24
CA ASP A 615 -10.05 3.36 -9.26
C ASP A 615 -10.69 3.59 -10.65
N LYS A 616 -10.19 4.58 -11.41
CA LYS A 616 -10.69 4.96 -12.74
C LYS A 616 -9.97 4.26 -13.90
N LEU A 617 -8.66 4.08 -13.81
CA LEU A 617 -7.81 3.60 -14.91
C LEU A 617 -7.60 2.08 -14.88
N LEU A 618 -7.54 1.46 -13.68
CA LEU A 618 -7.32 0.02 -13.54
C LEU A 618 -8.41 -0.81 -14.25
N PRO A 619 -9.72 -0.51 -14.14
CA PRO A 619 -10.75 -1.29 -14.85
C PRO A 619 -10.66 -1.13 -16.37
N VAL A 620 -10.32 0.07 -16.85
CA VAL A 620 -10.17 0.37 -18.29
C VAL A 620 -8.94 -0.31 -18.88
N LEU A 621 -7.85 -0.42 -18.12
CA LEU A 621 -6.66 -1.18 -18.51
C LEU A 621 -6.94 -2.68 -18.52
N GLN A 622 -7.64 -3.22 -17.52
CA GLN A 622 -8.04 -4.63 -17.47
C GLN A 622 -8.94 -5.01 -18.65
N ASP A 623 -9.99 -4.23 -18.94
CA ASP A 623 -10.86 -4.41 -20.10
C ASP A 623 -10.09 -4.35 -21.44
N ARG A 624 -9.16 -3.41 -21.59
CA ARG A 624 -8.32 -3.31 -22.79
C ARG A 624 -7.32 -4.46 -22.92
N ILE A 625 -6.76 -4.95 -21.82
CA ILE A 625 -5.87 -6.12 -21.81
C ILE A 625 -6.66 -7.38 -22.20
N GLU A 626 -7.85 -7.60 -21.63
CA GLU A 626 -8.70 -8.75 -21.96
C GLU A 626 -9.14 -8.71 -23.44
N LYS A 627 -9.51 -7.54 -23.96
CA LYS A 627 -9.81 -7.33 -25.39
C LYS A 627 -8.58 -7.57 -26.27
N SER A 628 -7.41 -7.08 -25.87
CA SER A 628 -6.15 -7.31 -26.59
C SER A 628 -5.78 -8.80 -26.64
N GLN A 629 -5.93 -9.53 -25.52
CA GLN A 629 -5.71 -10.98 -25.45
C GLN A 629 -6.69 -11.76 -26.35
N LYS A 630 -7.98 -11.38 -26.38
CA LYS A 630 -8.97 -11.96 -27.29
C LYS A 630 -8.63 -11.68 -28.77
N CYS A 631 -8.20 -10.47 -29.10
CA CYS A 631 -7.71 -10.14 -30.44
C CYS A 631 -6.44 -10.90 -30.82
N LEU A 632 -5.50 -11.10 -29.89
CA LEU A 632 -4.25 -11.84 -30.13
C LEU A 632 -4.50 -13.35 -30.32
N ALA A 633 -5.43 -13.93 -29.55
CA ALA A 633 -5.89 -15.31 -29.74
C ALA A 633 -6.60 -15.46 -31.10
N GLY A 634 -7.47 -14.51 -31.46
CA GLY A 634 -8.10 -14.45 -32.78
C GLY A 634 -7.08 -14.35 -33.92
N ALA A 635 -6.11 -13.44 -33.83
CA ALA A 635 -5.03 -13.30 -34.82
C ALA A 635 -4.15 -14.55 -34.92
N SER A 636 -3.92 -15.25 -33.80
CA SER A 636 -3.19 -16.53 -33.79
C SER A 636 -3.99 -17.63 -34.50
N SER A 637 -5.30 -17.69 -34.29
CA SER A 637 -6.21 -18.61 -35.01
C SER A 637 -6.27 -18.28 -36.51
N THR A 638 -6.38 -17.01 -36.89
CA THR A 638 -6.32 -16.58 -38.30
C THR A 638 -4.97 -16.93 -38.93
N LYS A 639 -3.86 -16.72 -38.21
CA LYS A 639 -2.51 -17.12 -38.68
C LYS A 639 -2.42 -18.63 -38.91
N GLN A 640 -2.97 -19.45 -38.00
CA GLN A 640 -3.03 -20.90 -38.20
C GLN A 640 -3.90 -21.25 -39.41
N THR A 641 -5.08 -20.64 -39.57
CA THR A 641 -5.97 -20.87 -40.72
C THR A 641 -5.29 -20.49 -42.05
N VAL A 642 -4.48 -19.43 -42.08
CA VAL A 642 -3.68 -19.03 -43.25
C VAL A 642 -2.52 -20.01 -43.51
N GLN A 643 -1.87 -20.52 -42.46
CA GLN A 643 -0.84 -21.55 -42.58
C GLN A 643 -1.42 -22.89 -43.09
N ASP A 644 -2.55 -23.33 -42.52
CA ASP A 644 -3.32 -24.50 -42.97
C ASP A 644 -3.69 -24.35 -44.46
N TRP A 645 -4.16 -23.17 -44.87
CA TRP A 645 -4.50 -22.87 -46.27
C TRP A 645 -3.27 -22.89 -47.20
N TRP A 646 -2.10 -22.49 -46.72
CA TRP A 646 -0.86 -22.50 -47.51
C TRP A 646 -0.19 -23.89 -47.60
N GLU A 647 -0.32 -24.72 -46.56
CA GLU A 647 0.14 -26.12 -46.59
C GLU A 647 -0.79 -27.04 -47.36
N GLN A 648 -2.10 -27.00 -47.08
CA GLN A 648 -3.11 -27.78 -47.77
C GLN A 648 -4.50 -27.10 -47.67
N PRO A 649 -4.94 -26.37 -48.72
CA PRO A 649 -6.28 -25.78 -48.76
C PRO A 649 -7.36 -26.78 -48.38
N ALA A 650 -8.31 -26.32 -47.57
CA ALA A 650 -9.46 -27.09 -47.07
C ALA A 650 -9.17 -28.35 -46.20
N GLN A 651 -7.92 -28.57 -45.73
CA GLN A 651 -7.58 -29.71 -44.84
C GLN A 651 -8.48 -29.81 -43.59
N SER A 652 -8.92 -28.68 -43.04
CA SER A 652 -9.69 -28.60 -41.80
C SER A 652 -11.21 -28.43 -42.01
N THR A 653 -11.71 -28.30 -43.24
CA THR A 653 -13.13 -27.98 -43.53
C THR A 653 -14.05 -29.19 -43.69
N VAL A 654 -13.51 -30.41 -43.80
CA VAL A 654 -14.30 -31.64 -44.05
C VAL A 654 -14.02 -32.74 -43.01
N PRO A 655 -14.11 -32.47 -41.69
CA PRO A 655 -13.73 -33.43 -40.64
C PRO A 655 -14.61 -34.70 -40.57
N TRP A 656 -15.74 -34.73 -41.28
CA TRP A 656 -16.66 -35.87 -41.38
C TRP A 656 -16.30 -36.88 -42.50
N VAL A 657 -15.36 -36.57 -43.40
CA VAL A 657 -14.85 -37.54 -44.37
C VAL A 657 -13.80 -38.42 -43.68
N LEU A 658 -14.13 -39.69 -43.54
CA LEU A 658 -13.30 -40.71 -42.89
C LEU A 658 -12.79 -41.71 -43.93
N VAL A 659 -11.49 -42.00 -43.91
CA VAL A 659 -10.87 -43.10 -44.64
C VAL A 659 -10.35 -44.08 -43.59
N ASP A 660 -10.77 -45.35 -43.70
CA ASP A 660 -10.53 -46.39 -42.68
C ASP A 660 -10.93 -45.95 -41.26
N GLN A 661 -12.10 -45.31 -41.15
CA GLN A 661 -12.67 -44.74 -39.91
C GLN A 661 -11.88 -43.57 -39.28
N HIS A 662 -10.81 -43.07 -39.92
CA HIS A 662 -10.00 -41.96 -39.41
C HIS A 662 -10.10 -40.73 -40.33
N ASN A 663 -10.12 -39.53 -39.76
CA ASN A 663 -10.02 -38.28 -40.52
C ASN A 663 -8.55 -37.91 -40.84
N LEU A 664 -8.36 -36.92 -41.72
CA LEU A 664 -7.03 -36.53 -42.21
C LEU A 664 -6.06 -36.08 -41.10
N GLN A 665 -6.56 -35.41 -40.03
CA GLN A 665 -5.72 -35.01 -38.89
C GLN A 665 -5.32 -36.23 -38.02
N GLN A 666 -6.24 -37.18 -37.80
CA GLN A 666 -5.95 -38.43 -37.12
C GLN A 666 -4.93 -39.28 -37.92
N TRP A 667 -5.03 -39.30 -39.24
CA TRP A 667 -4.03 -39.92 -40.13
C TRP A 667 -2.68 -39.20 -40.09
N ARG A 668 -2.63 -37.86 -40.14
CA ARG A 668 -1.39 -37.06 -40.02
C ARG A 668 -0.69 -37.33 -38.68
N ASN A 669 -1.46 -37.44 -37.59
CA ASN A 669 -0.95 -37.81 -36.27
C ASN A 669 -0.47 -39.27 -36.18
N ARG A 670 -1.24 -40.23 -36.71
CA ARG A 670 -0.88 -41.66 -36.74
C ARG A 670 0.38 -41.89 -37.58
N TRP A 671 0.51 -41.20 -38.71
CA TRP A 671 1.72 -41.16 -39.54
C TRP A 671 2.92 -40.60 -38.77
N ASN A 672 2.78 -39.45 -38.11
CA ASN A 672 3.85 -38.86 -37.28
C ASN A 672 4.32 -39.83 -36.16
N VAL A 673 3.40 -40.55 -35.51
CA VAL A 673 3.73 -41.58 -34.50
C VAL A 673 4.44 -42.79 -35.12
N VAL A 674 4.05 -43.24 -36.31
CA VAL A 674 4.74 -44.33 -37.02
C VAL A 674 6.13 -43.89 -37.49
N VAL A 675 6.28 -42.69 -38.07
CA VAL A 675 7.57 -42.15 -38.53
C VAL A 675 8.54 -41.90 -37.37
N THR A 676 8.06 -41.42 -36.23
CA THR A 676 8.90 -41.25 -35.03
C THR A 676 9.35 -42.60 -34.44
N LYS A 677 8.44 -43.59 -34.36
CA LYS A 677 8.82 -44.97 -33.98
C LYS A 677 9.80 -45.61 -34.96
N LEU A 678 9.61 -45.40 -36.27
CA LEU A 678 10.51 -45.94 -37.31
C LEU A 678 11.89 -45.26 -37.28
N ARG A 679 11.96 -43.96 -36.99
CA ARG A 679 13.23 -43.27 -36.69
C ARG A 679 13.89 -43.81 -35.42
N GLN A 680 13.14 -44.10 -34.36
CA GLN A 680 13.68 -44.73 -33.15
C GLN A 680 14.23 -46.14 -33.43
N ALA A 681 13.51 -46.96 -34.20
CA ALA A 681 13.98 -48.29 -34.62
C ALA A 681 15.23 -48.22 -35.51
N MET A 682 15.31 -47.25 -36.43
CA MET A 682 16.52 -47.01 -37.24
C MET A 682 17.72 -46.61 -36.37
N LEU A 683 17.53 -45.75 -35.37
CA LEU A 683 18.58 -45.39 -34.42
C LEU A 683 19.04 -46.62 -33.60
N GLN A 684 18.11 -47.41 -33.09
CA GLN A 684 18.41 -48.65 -32.35
C GLN A 684 19.18 -49.67 -33.21
N ASN A 685 18.83 -49.82 -34.48
CA ASN A 685 19.58 -50.68 -35.41
C ASN A 685 20.99 -50.13 -35.71
N MET A 686 21.17 -48.81 -35.79
CA MET A 686 22.51 -48.21 -35.97
C MET A 686 23.40 -48.35 -34.74
N ASP A 687 22.84 -48.47 -33.54
CA ASP A 687 23.61 -48.79 -32.32
C ASP A 687 23.88 -50.29 -32.17
N GLN A 688 23.00 -51.17 -32.68
CA GLN A 688 23.28 -52.62 -32.76
C GLN A 688 24.36 -52.95 -33.80
N SER A 689 24.41 -52.23 -34.93
CA SER A 689 25.42 -52.39 -35.98
C SER A 689 26.83 -51.82 -35.62
N LYS A 690 27.07 -51.51 -34.34
CA LYS A 690 28.34 -51.03 -33.78
C LYS A 690 28.89 -51.92 -32.65
N LYS A 691 28.37 -53.15 -32.56
CA LYS A 691 28.89 -54.24 -31.72
C LYS A 691 29.27 -55.43 -32.58
#